data_AF-A0A7C6S495-F1
#
_entry.id   AF-A0A7C6S495-F1
#
_cell.length_a   1.000
_cell.length_b   1.000
_cell.length_c   1.000
_cell.angle_alpha   90.00
_cell.angle_beta   90.00
_cell.angle_gamma   90.00
#
_symmetry.space_group_name_H-M   'P 1'
#
loop_
_entity.id
_entity.type
_entity.pdbx_description
1 polymer ?
#
loop_
_entity_poly.entity_id
_entity_poly.type
_entity_poly.pdbx_seq_one_letter_code
_entity_poly.pdbx_strand_id
1 'polypeptide(L)'
;MSLSLYYIICGILAVLVILGIWMMSQVKTSVQGNLLSAFGLFSGVLVTLVHYEILSVVSIYIFMTVGLLIGFYMYQRVKMIQMPQMVALLNGVGGAASAIVGALSLVNIGNALTEYPVFSNITASLALVIGVTTLVGSLIAAGKLHRILPQKPVVFNNHGALTKFTLLGSVVAVGLAFFIGKDVAVISNPYFILIIGILFSAAFGYIFAIRVGGADMPITISLLNSLSGVAGAVAGMAIGHILLVAVGGVVGASGLLLTQIMCRAMNRNLLDILTGKTSAQKDKGPKPEVKTEVKAIPTIEEQPKEKKTAATVLAHAKSVIIVPGYGMALAQAQHLVKQLADQLEQNGADVKYAIHPVAGRMPGHMNVLLAEADVSYEQLYEMDAVNEEFKNVDAVVVIGANDVLNPSARDAKDTPIYGMPILNVDEAKNVIVCNYDLNPGYAGVDNPIYTKTEGVFLQLGDAKKTVQQLLMDMNSAKTEAESTVSSTKKDLGASNALANAKSVIIVPGYGMALAQAQHLVKQLADQLELNGAEVKYAIHPVAGRMPGHMNVLLAEADVPYEQLYEMDAVNEEFKNVDAVVVIGANDVLNPSARDAKDTPIYGMPILNVDEAKEVIICNFDLNPGYAGVDNPLYTRKEGVSLRLGDAKETVKQLLTELQDDQPSFDTKFDTDLDKQAPIAGAMLAAAHSVIIVPGYGMALAQAQHLVKQLADQLELNGAEVKYAIHPVAGRMPGHMNVLLAEADVPYEKLYEMDAVNDEFENTDAVVVIGANDVLNPAARDAVDTPIYGMPILNVDKAKNIIICNFDLNPGYAGVDNPIYKRNEGVVLKLGDAKETLQNLLTELQTAQTAVDTSVADSAKSLSPMASGVLAAARSVIIVPGYGMALAQAQHLVKQLADQLELNGAEVKYAIHPVAGRMPGHMNVLLAEADVSYDKLYEMEVVNDEFKNVDAVIVIGANDVLNPAARDAVDTPIYGMPILNVDEAKEVVICNFDLNPGYAGVDNPLYDRKEGVHIKLGDAKETLQQLLKELQNIQTN
;
A
#
# COMPACT_ATOMS: atom_id res chain seq x y z
N MET A 1 -16.46 25.90 -45.35
CA MET A 1 -14.97 25.82 -45.50
C MET A 1 -14.65 25.31 -46.90
N SER A 2 -13.65 25.86 -47.61
CA SER A 2 -13.27 25.34 -48.93
C SER A 2 -12.63 23.95 -48.82
N LEU A 3 -12.82 23.10 -49.83
CA LEU A 3 -12.29 21.73 -49.84
C LEU A 3 -10.76 21.70 -49.76
N SER A 4 -10.08 22.63 -50.43
CA SER A 4 -8.62 22.77 -50.37
C SER A 4 -8.14 23.12 -48.97
N LEU A 5 -8.83 24.03 -48.26
CA LEU A 5 -8.49 24.39 -46.89
C LEU A 5 -8.71 23.21 -45.94
N TYR A 6 -9.80 22.47 -46.11
CA TYR A 6 -10.08 21.25 -45.34
C TYR A 6 -8.96 20.23 -45.47
N TYR A 7 -8.53 19.90 -46.69
CA TYR A 7 -7.45 18.93 -46.91
C TYR A 7 -6.10 19.37 -46.34
N ILE A 8 -5.76 20.66 -46.43
CA ILE A 8 -4.54 21.19 -45.80
C ILE A 8 -4.60 21.00 -44.29
N ILE A 9 -5.73 21.35 -43.66
CA ILE A 9 -5.93 21.17 -42.22
C ILE A 9 -5.82 19.70 -41.84
N CYS A 10 -6.49 18.79 -42.57
CA CYS A 10 -6.37 17.35 -42.33
C CYS A 10 -4.92 16.85 -42.42
N GLY A 11 -4.15 17.33 -43.40
CA GLY A 11 -2.74 16.99 -43.55
C GLY A 11 -1.90 17.45 -42.34
N ILE A 12 -2.11 18.69 -41.88
CA ILE A 12 -1.44 19.23 -40.70
C ILE A 12 -1.79 18.41 -39.45
N LEU A 13 -3.08 18.10 -39.25
CA LEU A 13 -3.53 17.30 -38.10
C LEU A 13 -2.93 15.89 -38.12
N ALA A 14 -2.84 15.25 -39.28
CA ALA A 14 -2.19 13.94 -39.42
C ALA A 14 -0.70 14.02 -39.06
N VAL A 15 0.01 15.06 -39.51
CA VAL A 15 1.42 15.29 -39.15
C VAL A 15 1.58 15.55 -37.65
N LEU A 16 0.67 16.30 -37.02
CA LEU A 16 0.68 16.53 -35.57
C LEU A 16 0.53 15.23 -34.78
N VAL A 17 -0.36 14.34 -35.20
CA VAL A 17 -0.52 13.01 -34.57
C VAL A 17 0.75 12.16 -34.76
N ILE A 18 1.35 12.16 -35.96
CA ILE A 18 2.62 11.44 -36.21
C ILE A 18 3.74 11.99 -35.32
N LEU A 19 3.88 13.31 -35.24
CA LEU A 19 4.89 13.96 -34.41
C LEU A 19 4.66 13.65 -32.93
N GLY A 20 3.40 13.66 -32.49
CA GLY A 20 3.02 13.27 -31.14
C GLY A 20 3.41 11.83 -30.82
N ILE A 21 3.13 10.88 -31.72
CA ILE A 21 3.56 9.47 -31.57
C ILE A 21 5.08 9.34 -31.53
N TRP A 22 5.80 10.07 -32.39
CA TRP A 22 7.25 10.09 -32.38
C TRP A 22 7.81 10.61 -31.05
N MET A 23 7.25 11.71 -30.52
CA MET A 23 7.62 12.27 -29.22
C MET A 23 7.29 11.33 -28.05
N MET A 24 6.22 10.52 -28.16
CA MET A 24 5.87 9.48 -27.17
C MET A 24 6.88 8.32 -27.15
N SER A 25 7.67 8.12 -28.21
CA SER A 25 8.72 7.10 -28.22
C SER A 25 9.98 7.50 -27.43
N GLN A 26 10.06 8.76 -26.98
CA GLN A 26 11.17 9.29 -26.19
C GLN A 26 10.69 9.72 -24.81
N VAL A 27 11.32 9.22 -23.75
CA VAL A 27 10.92 9.46 -22.34
C VAL A 27 10.78 10.96 -22.05
N LYS A 28 11.78 11.78 -22.41
CA LYS A 28 11.81 13.22 -22.13
C LYS A 28 10.66 14.01 -22.76
N THR A 29 10.17 13.61 -23.93
CA THR A 29 9.12 14.33 -24.67
C THR A 29 7.76 13.64 -24.59
N SER A 30 7.64 12.52 -23.86
CA SER A 30 6.47 11.65 -23.93
C SER A 30 5.16 12.35 -23.52
N VAL A 31 5.19 13.11 -22.43
CA VAL A 31 4.03 13.89 -21.94
C VAL A 31 3.61 14.94 -22.97
N GLN A 32 4.58 15.67 -23.56
CA GLN A 32 4.32 16.66 -24.59
C GLN A 32 3.76 16.02 -25.87
N GLY A 33 4.28 14.84 -26.24
CA GLY A 33 3.81 14.07 -27.39
C GLY A 33 2.36 13.59 -27.24
N ASN A 34 1.99 13.17 -26.03
CA ASN A 34 0.61 12.81 -25.70
C ASN A 34 -0.32 14.03 -25.78
N LEU A 35 0.06 15.17 -25.18
CA LEU A 35 -0.70 16.42 -25.25
C LEU A 35 -0.88 16.89 -26.70
N LEU A 36 0.17 16.81 -27.52
CA LEU A 36 0.13 17.17 -28.94
C LEU A 36 -0.84 16.28 -29.72
N SER A 37 -0.82 14.97 -29.47
CA SER A 37 -1.75 14.01 -30.09
C SER A 37 -3.19 14.27 -29.66
N ALA A 38 -3.43 14.53 -28.37
CA ALA A 38 -4.75 14.85 -27.84
C ALA A 38 -5.31 16.14 -28.46
N PHE A 39 -4.48 17.19 -28.57
CA PHE A 39 -4.84 18.43 -29.24
C PHE A 39 -5.16 18.21 -30.72
N GLY A 40 -4.35 17.41 -31.43
CA GLY A 40 -4.58 17.05 -32.83
C GLY A 40 -5.91 16.32 -33.04
N LEU A 41 -6.23 15.34 -32.18
CA LEU A 41 -7.48 14.58 -32.24
C LEU A 41 -8.69 15.46 -31.91
N PHE A 42 -8.62 16.28 -30.85
CA PHE A 42 -9.68 17.22 -30.48
C PHE A 42 -9.96 18.23 -31.61
N SER A 43 -8.90 18.80 -32.18
CA SER A 43 -9.00 19.69 -33.34
C SER A 43 -9.61 18.98 -34.55
N GLY A 44 -9.28 17.70 -34.76
CA GLY A 44 -9.90 16.86 -35.78
C GLY A 44 -11.42 16.76 -35.63
N VAL A 45 -11.91 16.51 -34.41
CA VAL A 45 -13.35 16.49 -34.12
C VAL A 45 -14.00 17.84 -34.47
N LEU A 46 -13.41 18.95 -34.03
CA LEU A 46 -13.93 20.30 -34.33
C LEU A 46 -13.99 20.59 -35.83
N VAL A 47 -12.91 20.26 -36.55
CA VAL A 47 -12.82 20.45 -38.01
C VAL A 47 -13.87 19.62 -38.73
N THR A 48 -14.11 18.37 -38.31
CA THR A 48 -15.18 17.53 -38.86
C THR A 48 -16.56 18.15 -38.60
N LEU A 49 -16.85 18.62 -37.39
CA LEU A 49 -18.16 19.23 -37.07
C LEU A 49 -18.43 20.48 -37.92
N VAL A 50 -17.41 21.32 -38.13
CA VAL A 50 -17.50 22.54 -38.95
C VAL A 50 -17.61 22.20 -40.44
N HIS A 51 -16.81 21.26 -40.95
CA HIS A 51 -16.77 20.93 -42.38
C HIS A 51 -18.11 20.38 -42.88
N TYR A 52 -18.72 19.48 -42.11
CA TYR A 52 -19.99 18.85 -42.45
C TYR A 52 -21.21 19.65 -41.97
N GLU A 53 -21.01 20.83 -41.39
CA GLU A 53 -22.08 21.74 -40.92
C GLU A 53 -23.05 21.09 -39.90
N ILE A 54 -22.52 20.21 -39.05
CA ILE A 54 -23.29 19.41 -38.08
C ILE A 54 -23.19 19.93 -36.64
N LEU A 55 -22.71 21.16 -36.44
CA LEU A 55 -22.63 21.80 -35.12
C LEU A 55 -23.99 21.95 -34.42
N SER A 56 -25.08 22.04 -35.17
CA SER A 56 -26.43 22.17 -34.59
C SER A 56 -27.03 20.84 -34.13
N VAL A 57 -26.38 19.71 -34.40
CA VAL A 57 -26.92 18.37 -34.10
C VAL A 57 -26.66 18.02 -32.63
N VAL A 58 -27.62 18.36 -31.77
CA VAL A 58 -27.52 18.20 -30.30
C VAL A 58 -27.19 16.77 -29.86
N SER A 59 -27.70 15.76 -30.57
CA SER A 59 -27.48 14.35 -30.23
C SER A 59 -26.00 13.94 -30.25
N ILE A 60 -25.16 14.57 -31.09
CA ILE A 60 -23.72 14.31 -31.12
C ILE A 60 -23.10 14.63 -29.76
N TYR A 61 -23.41 15.79 -29.19
CA TYR A 61 -22.87 16.22 -27.90
C TYR A 61 -23.33 15.34 -26.75
N ILE A 62 -24.56 14.83 -26.79
CA ILE A 62 -25.07 13.87 -25.79
C ILE A 62 -24.23 12.59 -25.83
N PHE A 63 -24.05 11.97 -27.00
CA PHE A 63 -23.26 10.74 -27.12
C PHE A 63 -21.78 10.95 -26.81
N MET A 64 -21.19 12.08 -27.21
CA MET A 64 -19.81 12.43 -26.83
C MET A 64 -19.67 12.58 -25.32
N THR A 65 -20.64 13.24 -24.66
CA THR A 65 -20.62 13.44 -23.20
C THR A 65 -20.74 12.09 -22.47
N VAL A 66 -21.64 11.21 -22.91
CA VAL A 66 -21.76 9.86 -22.34
C VAL A 66 -20.46 9.08 -22.50
N GLY A 67 -19.85 9.10 -23.69
CA GLY A 67 -18.57 8.44 -23.94
C GLY A 67 -17.44 9.01 -23.08
N LEU A 68 -17.38 10.33 -22.91
CA LEU A 68 -16.41 11.02 -22.07
C LEU A 68 -16.59 10.70 -20.58
N LEU A 69 -17.82 10.66 -20.08
CA LEU A 69 -18.12 10.28 -18.69
C LEU A 69 -17.71 8.84 -18.40
N ILE A 70 -18.06 7.89 -19.29
CA ILE A 70 -17.67 6.49 -19.15
C ILE A 70 -16.14 6.36 -19.19
N GLY A 71 -15.48 7.00 -20.17
CA GLY A 71 -14.02 6.99 -20.29
C GLY A 71 -13.33 7.59 -19.08
N PHE A 72 -13.83 8.70 -18.54
CA PHE A 72 -13.29 9.36 -17.36
C PHE A 72 -13.47 8.52 -16.09
N TYR A 73 -14.65 7.91 -15.91
CA TYR A 73 -14.90 6.99 -14.81
C TYR A 73 -13.95 5.78 -14.85
N MET A 74 -13.76 5.18 -16.03
CA MET A 74 -12.82 4.07 -16.22
C MET A 74 -11.38 4.50 -15.92
N TYR A 75 -10.96 5.68 -16.37
CA TYR A 75 -9.65 6.25 -16.09
C TYR A 75 -9.38 6.39 -14.58
N GLN A 76 -10.34 6.88 -13.79
CA GLN A 76 -10.16 7.07 -12.35
C GLN A 76 -10.10 5.76 -11.55
N ARG A 77 -10.77 4.70 -12.01
CA ARG A 77 -10.95 3.46 -11.24
C ARG A 77 -9.92 2.36 -11.55
N VAL A 78 -9.29 2.39 -12.72
CA VAL A 78 -8.38 1.34 -13.19
C VAL A 78 -7.02 1.45 -12.50
N LYS A 79 -6.56 0.35 -11.91
CA LYS A 79 -5.21 0.25 -11.30
C LYS A 79 -4.14 0.08 -12.39
N MET A 80 -2.90 0.51 -12.14
CA MET A 80 -1.80 0.37 -13.13
C MET A 80 -1.56 -1.08 -13.58
N ILE A 81 -1.73 -2.06 -12.69
CA ILE A 81 -1.64 -3.50 -13.02
C ILE A 81 -2.73 -4.00 -13.98
N GLN A 82 -3.83 -3.26 -14.12
CA GLN A 82 -4.99 -3.58 -14.96
C GLN A 82 -4.93 -2.90 -16.34
N MET A 83 -3.94 -2.03 -16.57
CA MET A 83 -3.77 -1.31 -17.85
C MET A 83 -3.79 -2.20 -19.10
N PRO A 84 -3.19 -3.42 -19.12
CA PRO A 84 -3.20 -4.26 -20.33
C PRO A 84 -4.62 -4.60 -20.82
N GLN A 85 -5.52 -4.99 -19.91
CA GLN A 85 -6.89 -5.36 -20.27
C GLN A 85 -7.75 -4.14 -20.58
N MET A 86 -7.41 -2.98 -20.01
CA MET A 86 -8.04 -1.71 -20.28
C MET A 86 -7.73 -1.25 -21.72
N VAL A 87 -6.46 -1.31 -22.12
CA VAL A 87 -6.02 -1.03 -23.49
C VAL A 87 -6.73 -1.96 -24.49
N ALA A 88 -6.82 -3.26 -24.18
CA ALA A 88 -7.57 -4.20 -25.00
C ALA A 88 -9.05 -3.77 -25.15
N LEU A 89 -9.73 -3.47 -24.04
CA LEU A 89 -11.13 -3.09 -24.07
C LEU A 89 -11.38 -1.80 -24.88
N LEU A 90 -10.58 -0.74 -24.69
CA LEU A 90 -10.71 0.52 -25.46
C LEU A 90 -10.42 0.30 -26.94
N ASN A 91 -9.43 -0.54 -27.27
CA ASN A 91 -9.15 -0.91 -28.64
C ASN A 91 -10.36 -1.63 -29.29
N GLY A 92 -11.02 -2.50 -28.53
CA GLY A 92 -12.25 -3.16 -28.96
C GLY A 92 -13.36 -2.15 -29.29
N VAL A 93 -13.53 -1.11 -28.47
CA VAL A 93 -14.49 -0.01 -28.71
C VAL A 93 -14.13 0.76 -30.00
N GLY A 94 -12.85 1.02 -30.27
CA GLY A 94 -12.41 1.61 -31.53
C GLY A 94 -12.71 0.75 -32.76
N GLY A 95 -12.53 -0.57 -32.63
CA GLY A 95 -12.96 -1.55 -33.64
C GLY A 95 -14.48 -1.54 -33.86
N ALA A 96 -15.26 -1.46 -32.79
CA ALA A 96 -16.72 -1.36 -32.87
C ALA A 96 -17.18 -0.08 -33.58
N ALA A 97 -16.56 1.07 -33.29
CA ALA A 97 -16.85 2.32 -33.97
C ALA A 97 -16.63 2.21 -35.48
N SER A 98 -15.50 1.62 -35.91
CA SER A 98 -15.21 1.38 -37.33
C SER A 98 -16.20 0.41 -37.97
N ALA A 99 -16.60 -0.64 -37.24
CA ALA A 99 -17.59 -1.59 -37.69
C ALA A 99 -18.97 -0.97 -37.88
N ILE A 100 -19.40 -0.09 -36.97
CA ILE A 100 -20.66 0.65 -37.08
C ILE A 100 -20.64 1.57 -38.30
N VAL A 101 -19.55 2.30 -38.53
CA VAL A 101 -19.41 3.14 -39.73
C VAL A 101 -19.49 2.29 -41.01
N GLY A 102 -18.79 1.15 -41.05
CA GLY A 102 -18.87 0.20 -42.17
C GLY A 102 -20.28 -0.37 -42.38
N ALA A 103 -20.97 -0.74 -41.30
CA ALA A 103 -22.34 -1.24 -41.33
C ALA A 103 -23.33 -0.21 -41.91
N LEU A 104 -23.27 1.03 -41.42
CA LEU A 104 -24.13 2.12 -41.89
C LEU A 104 -23.86 2.44 -43.37
N SER A 105 -22.59 2.50 -43.77
CA SER A 105 -22.19 2.74 -45.16
C SER A 105 -22.68 1.62 -46.09
N LEU A 106 -22.60 0.34 -45.68
CA LEU A 106 -23.11 -0.80 -46.47
C LEU A 106 -24.61 -0.73 -46.78
N VAL A 107 -25.41 -0.21 -45.85
CA VAL A 107 -26.86 -0.05 -46.03
C VAL A 107 -27.23 1.33 -46.61
N ASN A 108 -26.24 2.08 -47.11
CA ASN A 108 -26.37 3.43 -47.66
C ASN A 108 -26.92 4.49 -46.69
N ILE A 109 -26.73 4.30 -45.38
CA ILE A 109 -27.06 5.32 -44.37
C ILE A 109 -25.84 6.22 -44.18
N GLY A 110 -26.02 7.52 -44.38
CA GLY A 110 -24.95 8.52 -44.20
C GLY A 110 -23.97 8.64 -45.38
N ASN A 111 -24.16 7.88 -46.45
CA ASN A 111 -23.41 8.05 -47.70
C ASN A 111 -24.12 9.06 -48.62
N ALA A 112 -23.51 10.22 -48.87
CA ALA A 112 -23.88 11.03 -50.03
C ALA A 112 -23.58 10.22 -51.31
N LEU A 113 -24.44 10.30 -52.32
CA LEU A 113 -24.31 9.59 -53.61
C LEU A 113 -22.85 9.49 -54.06
N THR A 114 -22.24 8.31 -53.89
CA THR A 114 -20.81 8.13 -54.17
C THR A 114 -20.61 7.88 -55.66
N GLU A 115 -19.65 8.57 -56.29
CA GLU A 115 -19.28 8.33 -57.69
C GLU A 115 -18.67 6.92 -57.90
N TYR A 116 -18.23 6.29 -56.81
CA TYR A 116 -17.58 4.97 -56.79
C TYR A 116 -18.29 4.00 -55.82
N PRO A 117 -19.54 3.59 -56.09
CA PRO A 117 -20.34 2.81 -55.15
C PRO A 117 -19.74 1.43 -54.87
N VAL A 118 -19.11 0.80 -55.86
CA VAL A 118 -18.43 -0.50 -55.67
C VAL A 118 -17.26 -0.38 -54.70
N PHE A 119 -16.46 0.69 -54.80
CA PHE A 119 -15.34 0.93 -53.90
C PHE A 119 -15.83 1.18 -52.47
N SER A 120 -16.82 2.06 -52.31
CA SER A 120 -17.45 2.36 -51.01
C SER A 120 -18.02 1.09 -50.37
N ASN A 121 -18.80 0.28 -51.11
CA ASN A 121 -19.36 -0.98 -50.61
C ASN A 121 -18.29 -2.00 -50.15
N ILE A 122 -17.24 -2.20 -50.95
CA ILE A 122 -16.16 -3.15 -50.59
C ILE A 122 -15.41 -2.67 -49.36
N THR A 123 -15.03 -1.39 -49.31
CA THR A 123 -14.35 -0.82 -48.15
C THR A 123 -15.24 -0.80 -46.91
N ALA A 124 -16.54 -0.51 -47.04
CA ALA A 124 -17.50 -0.57 -45.93
C ALA A 124 -17.62 -1.99 -45.36
N SER A 125 -17.70 -3.02 -46.21
CA SER A 125 -17.69 -4.42 -45.78
C SER A 125 -16.37 -4.83 -45.12
N LEU A 126 -15.25 -4.35 -45.66
CA LEU A 126 -13.93 -4.62 -45.08
C LEU A 126 -13.77 -3.94 -43.71
N ALA A 127 -14.24 -2.70 -43.54
CA ALA A 127 -14.27 -2.00 -42.26
C ALA A 127 -15.15 -2.72 -41.23
N LEU A 128 -16.33 -3.21 -41.65
CA LEU A 128 -17.21 -4.04 -40.84
C LEU A 128 -16.49 -5.30 -40.34
N VAL A 129 -15.90 -6.07 -41.26
CA VAL A 129 -15.24 -7.34 -40.94
C VAL A 129 -14.04 -7.13 -40.01
N ILE A 130 -13.12 -6.21 -40.34
CA ILE A 130 -11.94 -5.95 -39.50
C ILE A 130 -12.36 -5.38 -38.15
N GLY A 131 -13.33 -4.46 -38.12
CA GLY A 131 -13.82 -3.83 -36.89
C GLY A 131 -14.47 -4.83 -35.93
N VAL A 132 -15.34 -5.72 -36.40
CA VAL A 132 -16.00 -6.75 -35.57
C VAL A 132 -14.99 -7.80 -35.09
N THR A 133 -14.07 -8.26 -35.96
CA THR A 133 -12.97 -9.14 -35.54
C THR A 133 -12.13 -8.49 -34.44
N THR A 134 -11.86 -7.19 -34.57
CA THR A 134 -11.08 -6.43 -33.57
C THR A 134 -11.84 -6.29 -32.26
N LEU A 135 -13.14 -5.96 -32.30
CA LEU A 135 -14.00 -5.89 -31.13
C LEU A 135 -14.00 -7.22 -30.37
N VAL A 136 -14.40 -8.31 -31.04
CA VAL A 136 -14.55 -9.61 -30.38
C VAL A 136 -13.20 -10.15 -29.90
N GLY A 137 -12.16 -10.05 -30.72
CA GLY A 137 -10.81 -10.46 -30.34
C GLY A 137 -10.30 -9.70 -29.11
N SER A 138 -10.54 -8.40 -29.04
CA SER A 138 -10.09 -7.57 -27.93
C SER A 138 -10.88 -7.83 -26.64
N LEU A 139 -12.18 -8.11 -26.73
CA LEU A 139 -12.99 -8.52 -25.58
C LEU A 139 -12.51 -9.86 -24.99
N ILE A 140 -12.13 -10.82 -25.83
CA ILE A 140 -11.56 -12.09 -25.38
C ILE A 140 -10.19 -11.88 -24.73
N ALA A 141 -9.34 -11.04 -25.32
CA ALA A 141 -8.05 -10.69 -24.73
C ALA A 141 -8.21 -10.01 -23.35
N ALA A 142 -9.12 -9.03 -23.25
CA ALA A 142 -9.45 -8.36 -22.00
C ALA A 142 -10.00 -9.34 -20.95
N GLY A 143 -10.95 -10.20 -21.32
CA GLY A 143 -11.54 -11.20 -20.43
C GLY A 143 -10.52 -12.22 -19.90
N LYS A 144 -9.53 -12.62 -20.71
CA LYS A 144 -8.42 -13.49 -20.26
C LYS A 144 -7.50 -12.79 -19.28
N LEU A 145 -7.13 -11.54 -19.54
CA LEU A 145 -6.27 -10.79 -18.66
C LEU A 145 -6.97 -10.44 -17.34
N HIS A 146 -8.27 -10.14 -17.39
CA HIS A 146 -9.13 -9.94 -16.22
C HIS A 146 -9.53 -11.25 -15.51
N ARG A 147 -9.06 -12.40 -15.99
CA ARG A 147 -9.33 -13.75 -15.43
C ARG A 147 -10.81 -14.17 -15.41
N ILE A 148 -11.68 -13.49 -16.15
CA ILE A 148 -13.05 -13.95 -16.43
C ILE A 148 -13.02 -15.17 -17.36
N LEU A 149 -12.01 -15.24 -18.23
CA LEU A 149 -11.74 -16.37 -19.12
C LEU A 149 -10.43 -17.08 -18.73
N PRO A 150 -10.30 -18.40 -19.00
CA PRO A 150 -9.07 -19.14 -18.75
C PRO A 150 -7.87 -18.52 -19.48
N GLN A 151 -6.77 -18.30 -18.76
CA GLN A 151 -5.54 -17.75 -19.33
C GLN A 151 -4.79 -18.76 -20.22
N LYS A 152 -4.99 -20.06 -20.00
CA LYS A 152 -4.40 -21.11 -20.85
C LYS A 152 -5.02 -21.11 -22.26
N PRO A 153 -4.23 -21.45 -23.30
CA PRO A 153 -4.77 -21.69 -24.64
C PRO A 153 -5.95 -22.66 -24.63
N VAL A 154 -7.07 -22.30 -25.28
CA VAL A 154 -8.21 -23.20 -25.48
C VAL A 154 -8.25 -23.61 -26.95
N VAL A 155 -8.03 -24.90 -27.20
CA VAL A 155 -8.01 -25.47 -28.56
C VAL A 155 -9.25 -26.34 -28.75
N PHE A 156 -10.00 -26.08 -29.82
CA PHE A 156 -11.21 -26.84 -30.17
C PHE A 156 -10.86 -28.04 -31.08
N ASN A 157 -11.75 -29.02 -31.15
CA ASN A 157 -11.65 -30.06 -32.17
C ASN A 157 -11.72 -29.41 -33.57
N ASN A 158 -10.76 -29.74 -34.43
CA ASN A 158 -10.62 -29.13 -35.77
C ASN A 158 -10.48 -27.59 -35.77
N HIS A 159 -9.88 -27.01 -34.71
CA HIS A 159 -9.74 -25.56 -34.57
C HIS A 159 -9.16 -24.85 -35.81
N GLY A 160 -8.13 -25.42 -36.44
CA GLY A 160 -7.53 -24.85 -37.66
C GLY A 160 -8.48 -24.84 -38.86
N ALA A 161 -9.38 -25.82 -38.98
CA ALA A 161 -10.41 -25.82 -40.00
C ALA A 161 -11.47 -24.75 -39.72
N LEU A 162 -11.91 -24.62 -38.46
CA LEU A 162 -12.85 -23.59 -38.01
C LEU A 162 -12.30 -22.18 -38.22
N THR A 163 -11.01 -21.96 -37.93
CA THR A 163 -10.32 -20.67 -38.16
C THR A 163 -10.32 -20.32 -39.65
N LYS A 164 -9.93 -21.27 -40.51
CA LYS A 164 -9.92 -21.08 -41.97
C LYS A 164 -11.32 -20.85 -42.53
N PHE A 165 -12.31 -21.60 -42.05
CA PHE A 165 -13.70 -21.47 -42.45
C PHE A 165 -14.27 -20.10 -42.09
N THR A 166 -14.04 -19.63 -40.86
CA THR A 166 -14.54 -18.33 -40.41
C THR A 166 -13.85 -17.15 -41.08
N LEU A 167 -12.53 -17.27 -41.32
CA LEU A 167 -11.79 -16.31 -42.13
C LEU A 167 -12.29 -16.27 -43.57
N LEU A 168 -12.51 -17.44 -44.20
CA LEU A 168 -13.02 -17.51 -45.57
C LEU A 168 -14.42 -16.90 -45.68
N GLY A 169 -15.33 -17.19 -44.73
CA GLY A 169 -16.65 -16.57 -44.69
C GLY A 169 -16.59 -15.04 -44.57
N SER A 170 -15.64 -14.53 -43.79
CA SER A 170 -15.38 -13.09 -43.67
C SER A 170 -14.90 -12.47 -44.98
N VAL A 171 -13.97 -13.14 -45.68
CA VAL A 171 -13.48 -12.69 -47.01
C VAL A 171 -14.60 -12.77 -48.07
N VAL A 172 -15.43 -13.81 -48.03
CA VAL A 172 -16.60 -13.93 -48.90
C VAL A 172 -17.57 -12.78 -48.68
N ALA A 173 -17.85 -12.38 -47.42
CA ALA A 173 -18.71 -11.23 -47.14
C ALA A 173 -18.20 -9.94 -47.82
N VAL A 174 -16.89 -9.69 -47.79
CA VAL A 174 -16.26 -8.56 -48.49
C VAL A 174 -16.39 -8.70 -50.01
N GLY A 175 -16.17 -9.90 -50.55
CA GLY A 175 -16.34 -10.17 -51.98
C GLY A 175 -17.78 -9.99 -52.46
N LEU A 176 -18.78 -10.35 -51.64
CA LEU A 176 -20.19 -10.18 -51.95
C LEU A 176 -20.61 -8.70 -52.02
N ALA A 177 -19.91 -7.81 -51.31
CA ALA A 177 -20.16 -6.37 -51.37
C ALA A 177 -19.99 -5.78 -52.79
N PHE A 178 -19.20 -6.43 -53.65
CA PHE A 178 -19.08 -6.09 -55.07
C PHE A 178 -20.40 -6.21 -55.86
N PHE A 179 -21.32 -7.06 -55.40
CA PHE A 179 -22.59 -7.33 -56.06
C PHE A 179 -23.74 -6.46 -55.55
N ILE A 180 -23.53 -5.64 -54.53
CA ILE A 180 -24.54 -4.68 -54.05
C ILE A 180 -24.93 -3.74 -55.21
N GLY A 181 -26.24 -3.63 -55.45
CA GLY A 181 -26.80 -2.83 -56.54
C GLY A 181 -26.75 -3.48 -57.93
N LYS A 182 -26.38 -4.77 -58.02
CA LYS A 182 -26.49 -5.56 -59.26
C LYS A 182 -27.64 -6.56 -59.14
N ASP A 183 -28.32 -6.86 -60.26
CA ASP A 183 -29.49 -7.75 -60.32
C ASP A 183 -29.13 -9.24 -60.10
N VAL A 184 -28.64 -9.57 -58.90
CA VAL A 184 -28.34 -10.94 -58.46
C VAL A 184 -29.07 -11.18 -57.14
N ALA A 185 -30.24 -11.83 -57.21
CA ALA A 185 -31.36 -11.72 -56.25
C ALA A 185 -31.01 -11.75 -54.75
N VAL A 186 -30.35 -12.81 -54.24
CA VAL A 186 -30.13 -12.98 -52.79
C VAL A 186 -28.76 -12.44 -52.34
N ILE A 187 -27.77 -12.51 -53.24
CA ILE A 187 -26.36 -12.25 -52.93
C ILE A 187 -25.97 -10.77 -53.02
N SER A 188 -26.86 -9.93 -53.57
CA SER A 188 -26.69 -8.46 -53.66
C SER A 188 -27.33 -7.68 -52.51
N ASN A 189 -28.06 -8.36 -51.60
CA ASN A 189 -28.77 -7.69 -50.51
C ASN A 189 -27.77 -7.22 -49.42
N PRO A 190 -27.67 -5.91 -49.14
CA PRO A 190 -26.70 -5.38 -48.17
C PRO A 190 -26.94 -5.86 -46.73
N TYR A 191 -28.19 -6.13 -46.33
CA TYR A 191 -28.50 -6.68 -45.00
C TYR A 191 -28.01 -8.12 -44.84
N PHE A 192 -28.11 -8.92 -45.90
CA PHE A 192 -27.60 -10.28 -45.90
C PHE A 192 -26.06 -10.28 -45.77
N ILE A 193 -25.39 -9.42 -46.53
CA ILE A 193 -23.94 -9.25 -46.48
C ILE A 193 -23.49 -8.74 -45.10
N LEU A 194 -24.23 -7.80 -44.50
CA LEU A 194 -23.97 -7.30 -43.15
C LEU A 194 -24.08 -8.41 -42.09
N ILE A 195 -25.15 -9.21 -42.12
CA ILE A 195 -25.36 -10.30 -41.15
C ILE A 195 -24.24 -11.35 -41.27
N ILE A 196 -23.91 -11.77 -42.49
CA ILE A 196 -22.81 -12.72 -42.74
C ILE A 196 -21.49 -12.12 -42.29
N GLY A 197 -21.24 -10.85 -42.64
CA GLY A 197 -20.05 -10.11 -42.23
C GLY A 197 -19.86 -10.13 -40.72
N ILE A 198 -20.88 -9.75 -39.95
CA ILE A 198 -20.85 -9.77 -38.48
C ILE A 198 -20.65 -11.18 -37.94
N LEU A 199 -21.43 -12.15 -38.40
CA LEU A 199 -21.40 -13.52 -37.87
C LEU A 199 -20.02 -14.18 -38.06
N PHE A 200 -19.48 -14.12 -39.27
CA PHE A 200 -18.22 -14.77 -39.59
C PHE A 200 -17.01 -14.04 -38.99
N SER A 201 -17.03 -12.70 -38.97
CA SER A 201 -15.93 -11.92 -38.37
C SER A 201 -15.92 -11.97 -36.85
N ALA A 202 -17.09 -12.04 -36.20
CA ALA A 202 -17.21 -12.26 -34.75
C ALA A 202 -16.73 -13.66 -34.39
N ALA A 203 -17.18 -14.69 -35.12
CA ALA A 203 -16.74 -16.06 -34.92
C ALA A 203 -15.22 -16.19 -35.16
N PHE A 204 -14.68 -15.55 -36.20
CA PHE A 204 -13.25 -15.51 -36.46
C PHE A 204 -12.49 -14.84 -35.31
N GLY A 205 -12.90 -13.64 -34.87
CA GLY A 205 -12.28 -12.92 -33.77
C GLY A 205 -12.27 -13.73 -32.46
N TYR A 206 -13.38 -14.42 -32.16
CA TYR A 206 -13.47 -15.31 -31.00
C TYR A 206 -12.53 -16.50 -31.10
N ILE A 207 -12.61 -17.27 -32.20
CA ILE A 207 -11.84 -18.50 -32.41
C ILE A 207 -10.33 -18.19 -32.44
N PHE A 208 -9.96 -17.10 -33.09
CA PHE A 208 -8.58 -16.60 -33.13
C PHE A 208 -8.06 -16.27 -31.71
N ALA A 209 -8.74 -15.41 -30.97
CA ALA A 209 -8.24 -14.92 -29.68
C ALA A 209 -8.32 -15.97 -28.55
N ILE A 210 -9.32 -16.87 -28.58
CA ILE A 210 -9.48 -17.88 -27.53
C ILE A 210 -8.36 -18.94 -27.56
N ARG A 211 -7.71 -19.12 -28.70
CA ARG A 211 -6.57 -20.04 -28.83
C ARG A 211 -5.26 -19.48 -28.30
N VAL A 212 -5.09 -18.16 -28.23
CA VAL A 212 -3.84 -17.57 -27.80
C VAL A 212 -3.69 -17.67 -26.27
N GLY A 213 -2.49 -17.93 -25.76
CA GLY A 213 -2.24 -18.03 -24.31
C GLY A 213 -2.07 -16.67 -23.63
N GLY A 214 -2.27 -16.61 -22.31
CA GLY A 214 -2.17 -15.42 -21.46
C GLY A 214 -0.90 -14.58 -21.63
N ALA A 215 0.28 -15.18 -21.85
CA ALA A 215 1.52 -14.42 -22.06
C ALA A 215 1.68 -13.91 -23.47
N ASP A 216 1.04 -14.54 -24.46
CA ASP A 216 1.03 -14.04 -25.84
C ASP A 216 -0.13 -13.03 -26.06
N MET A 217 -0.95 -12.76 -25.03
CA MET A 217 -2.02 -11.76 -25.07
C MET A 217 -1.51 -10.35 -25.40
N PRO A 218 -0.37 -9.84 -24.86
CA PRO A 218 0.09 -8.50 -25.19
C PRO A 218 0.42 -8.34 -26.69
N ILE A 219 1.02 -9.37 -27.32
CA ILE A 219 1.25 -9.36 -28.78
C ILE A 219 -0.10 -9.34 -29.51
N THR A 220 -1.07 -10.11 -29.05
CA THR A 220 -2.42 -10.16 -29.64
C THR A 220 -3.13 -8.80 -29.53
N ILE A 221 -3.01 -8.12 -28.39
CA ILE A 221 -3.58 -6.78 -28.17
C ILE A 221 -2.91 -5.77 -29.11
N SER A 222 -1.58 -5.81 -29.23
CA SER A 222 -0.85 -4.94 -30.15
C SER A 222 -1.26 -5.18 -31.62
N LEU A 223 -1.45 -6.45 -32.01
CA LEU A 223 -1.93 -6.78 -33.34
C LEU A 223 -3.37 -6.28 -33.56
N LEU A 224 -4.26 -6.48 -32.60
CA LEU A 224 -5.64 -5.98 -32.65
C LEU A 224 -5.68 -4.44 -32.68
N ASN A 225 -4.69 -3.77 -32.07
CA ASN A 225 -4.53 -2.31 -32.17
C ASN A 225 -4.07 -1.85 -33.55
N SER A 226 -3.22 -2.64 -34.23
CA SER A 226 -2.96 -2.41 -35.65
C SER A 226 -4.24 -2.56 -36.48
N LEU A 227 -5.03 -3.60 -36.21
CA LEU A 227 -6.28 -3.87 -36.93
C LEU A 227 -7.35 -2.79 -36.70
N SER A 228 -7.45 -2.21 -35.50
CA SER A 228 -8.38 -1.09 -35.25
C SER A 228 -8.00 0.15 -36.07
N GLY A 229 -6.72 0.48 -36.16
CA GLY A 229 -6.22 1.57 -37.01
C GLY A 229 -6.53 1.33 -38.50
N VAL A 230 -6.27 0.11 -38.99
CA VAL A 230 -6.61 -0.28 -40.37
C VAL A 230 -8.13 -0.23 -40.60
N ALA A 231 -8.94 -0.72 -39.67
CA ALA A 231 -10.40 -0.64 -39.76
C ALA A 231 -10.88 0.81 -39.84
N GLY A 232 -10.32 1.70 -39.02
CA GLY A 232 -10.59 3.14 -39.07
C GLY A 232 -10.22 3.73 -40.43
N ALA A 233 -9.04 3.41 -40.95
CA ALA A 233 -8.60 3.92 -42.25
C ALA A 233 -9.54 3.47 -43.40
N VAL A 234 -9.93 2.20 -43.39
CA VAL A 234 -10.84 1.62 -44.38
C VAL A 234 -12.27 2.17 -44.23
N ALA A 235 -12.74 2.39 -43.00
CA ALA A 235 -14.00 3.08 -42.75
C ALA A 235 -13.97 4.50 -43.31
N GLY A 236 -12.85 5.21 -43.14
CA GLY A 236 -12.61 6.52 -43.72
C GLY A 236 -12.66 6.50 -45.25
N MET A 237 -12.12 5.46 -45.91
CA MET A 237 -12.23 5.29 -47.37
C MET A 237 -13.67 5.08 -47.81
N ALA A 238 -14.47 4.33 -47.04
CA ALA A 238 -15.86 4.04 -47.36
C ALA A 238 -16.75 5.28 -47.39
N ILE A 239 -16.50 6.25 -46.50
CA ILE A 239 -17.24 7.51 -46.37
C ILE A 239 -16.52 8.73 -46.97
N GLY A 240 -15.32 8.55 -47.55
CA GLY A 240 -14.52 9.64 -48.13
C GLY A 240 -13.89 10.61 -47.11
N HIS A 241 -13.65 10.18 -45.87
CA HIS A 241 -13.12 11.03 -44.79
C HIS A 241 -11.58 10.94 -44.68
N ILE A 242 -10.87 11.84 -45.35
CA ILE A 242 -9.41 11.76 -45.54
C ILE A 242 -8.60 11.80 -44.23
N LEU A 243 -9.05 12.55 -43.22
CA LEU A 243 -8.37 12.60 -41.91
C LEU A 243 -8.44 11.23 -41.20
N LEU A 244 -9.57 10.53 -41.35
CA LEU A 244 -9.75 9.21 -40.74
C LEU A 244 -8.90 8.16 -41.47
N VAL A 245 -8.79 8.27 -42.80
CA VAL A 245 -7.84 7.47 -43.60
C VAL A 245 -6.41 7.67 -43.12
N ALA A 246 -5.97 8.93 -43.00
CA ALA A 246 -4.59 9.25 -42.62
C ALA A 246 -4.26 8.79 -41.20
N VAL A 247 -5.05 9.19 -40.20
CA VAL A 247 -4.80 8.84 -38.79
C VAL A 247 -4.94 7.33 -38.56
N GLY A 248 -5.95 6.69 -39.14
CA GLY A 248 -6.12 5.23 -39.07
C GLY A 248 -4.93 4.47 -39.66
N GLY A 249 -4.42 4.93 -40.81
CA GLY A 249 -3.23 4.34 -41.45
C GLY A 249 -1.97 4.46 -40.60
N VAL A 250 -1.76 5.62 -39.97
CA VAL A 250 -0.64 5.86 -39.05
C VAL A 250 -0.72 4.92 -37.84
N VAL A 251 -1.88 4.84 -37.18
CA VAL A 251 -2.10 3.96 -36.02
C VAL A 251 -1.92 2.49 -36.42
N GLY A 252 -2.46 2.09 -37.57
CA GLY A 252 -2.34 0.73 -38.10
C GLY A 252 -0.89 0.32 -38.34
N ALA A 253 -0.11 1.19 -39.00
CA ALA A 253 1.31 0.95 -39.27
C ALA A 253 2.15 0.91 -37.97
N SER A 254 1.93 1.88 -37.07
CA SER A 254 2.62 1.95 -35.77
C SER A 254 2.33 0.71 -34.91
N GLY A 255 1.08 0.26 -34.85
CA GLY A 255 0.69 -0.95 -34.12
C GLY A 255 1.33 -2.22 -34.69
N LEU A 256 1.48 -2.31 -36.02
CA LEU A 256 2.15 -3.45 -36.65
C LEU A 256 3.65 -3.49 -36.31
N LEU A 257 4.32 -2.34 -36.36
CA LEU A 257 5.74 -2.22 -35.96
C LEU A 257 5.94 -2.59 -34.50
N LEU A 258 5.08 -2.09 -33.60
CA LEU A 258 5.12 -2.45 -32.18
C LEU A 258 4.94 -3.97 -32.00
N THR A 259 3.98 -4.57 -32.71
CA THR A 259 3.74 -6.02 -32.68
C THR A 259 4.99 -6.80 -33.12
N GLN A 260 5.70 -6.34 -34.16
CA GLN A 260 6.93 -6.98 -34.62
C GLN A 260 8.06 -6.88 -33.59
N ILE A 261 8.23 -5.71 -32.96
CA ILE A 261 9.21 -5.51 -31.89
C ILE A 261 8.91 -6.46 -30.72
N MET A 262 7.66 -6.57 -30.30
CA MET A 262 7.23 -7.48 -29.24
C MET A 262 7.44 -8.95 -29.61
N CYS A 263 7.10 -9.35 -30.83
CA CYS A 263 7.37 -10.68 -31.36
C CYS A 263 8.86 -11.03 -31.29
N ARG A 264 9.73 -10.11 -31.74
CA ARG A 264 11.19 -10.29 -31.69
C ARG A 264 11.69 -10.41 -30.25
N ALA A 265 11.23 -9.54 -29.36
CA ALA A 265 11.61 -9.56 -27.95
C ALA A 265 11.14 -10.82 -27.21
N MET A 266 10.03 -11.44 -27.66
CA MET A 266 9.50 -12.70 -27.12
C MET A 266 9.99 -13.94 -27.88
N ASN A 267 10.87 -13.78 -28.88
CA ASN A 267 11.25 -14.80 -29.88
C ASN A 267 10.06 -15.63 -30.39
N ARG A 268 9.02 -14.91 -30.81
CA ARG A 268 7.83 -15.45 -31.45
C ARG A 268 7.77 -14.97 -32.89
N ASN A 269 7.33 -15.85 -33.78
CA ASN A 269 6.89 -15.42 -35.10
C ASN A 269 5.41 -15.02 -35.03
N LEU A 270 5.08 -13.87 -35.62
CA LEU A 270 3.70 -13.41 -35.75
C LEU A 270 2.79 -14.49 -36.39
N LEU A 271 3.32 -15.23 -37.37
CA LEU A 271 2.60 -16.30 -38.05
C LEU A 271 2.27 -17.49 -37.13
N ASP A 272 3.14 -17.80 -36.18
CA ASP A 272 2.93 -18.91 -35.24
C ASP A 272 1.84 -18.54 -34.21
N ILE A 273 1.75 -17.26 -33.81
CA ILE A 273 0.67 -16.74 -32.97
C ILE A 273 -0.66 -16.73 -33.73
N LEU A 274 -0.66 -16.22 -34.97
CA LEU A 274 -1.83 -16.20 -35.87
C LEU A 274 -2.38 -17.59 -36.19
N THR A 275 -1.50 -18.58 -36.34
CA THR A 275 -1.88 -19.98 -36.60
C THR A 275 -2.14 -20.79 -35.33
N GLY A 276 -1.96 -20.18 -34.16
CA GLY A 276 -2.22 -20.76 -32.84
C GLY A 276 -1.26 -21.89 -32.46
N LYS A 277 -0.01 -21.86 -32.95
CA LYS A 277 1.10 -22.62 -32.38
C LYS A 277 1.55 -21.93 -31.10
N THR A 278 0.75 -22.09 -30.05
CA THR A 278 1.10 -21.65 -28.70
C THR A 278 2.13 -22.58 -28.07
N SER A 279 2.81 -22.12 -27.03
CA SER A 279 3.85 -22.81 -26.26
C SER A 279 3.46 -24.19 -25.68
N ALA A 280 2.18 -24.58 -25.76
CA ALA A 280 1.68 -25.87 -25.29
C ALA A 280 1.48 -26.84 -26.46
N GLN A 281 2.06 -28.03 -26.32
CA GLN A 281 2.09 -29.19 -27.22
C GLN A 281 3.13 -29.17 -28.36
N LYS A 282 4.35 -29.62 -28.02
CA LYS A 282 4.86 -30.82 -28.70
C LYS A 282 4.54 -32.02 -27.81
N ASP A 283 3.95 -33.06 -28.40
CA ASP A 283 3.77 -34.36 -27.76
C ASP A 283 5.10 -34.81 -27.13
N LYS A 284 5.03 -35.16 -25.85
CA LYS A 284 6.12 -35.88 -25.18
C LYS A 284 6.22 -37.25 -25.87
N GLY A 285 7.23 -37.42 -26.71
CA GLY A 285 7.80 -38.75 -26.93
C GLY A 285 8.21 -39.36 -25.59
N PRO A 286 8.28 -40.70 -25.48
CA PRO A 286 8.60 -41.37 -24.22
C PRO A 286 9.93 -40.83 -23.68
N LYS A 287 9.90 -40.35 -22.43
CA LYS A 287 11.09 -39.87 -21.72
C LYS A 287 12.18 -40.94 -21.77
N PRO A 288 13.42 -40.63 -22.18
CA PRO A 288 14.57 -41.39 -21.71
C PRO A 288 14.60 -41.25 -20.19
N GLU A 289 14.54 -42.37 -19.48
CA GLU A 289 14.84 -42.42 -18.04
C GLU A 289 16.27 -41.92 -17.82
N VAL A 290 16.42 -40.66 -17.42
CA VAL A 290 17.55 -40.27 -16.59
C VAL A 290 17.09 -40.54 -15.16
N LYS A 291 17.56 -41.66 -14.62
CA LYS A 291 17.47 -41.98 -13.20
C LYS A 291 18.08 -40.82 -12.41
N THR A 292 17.23 -39.93 -11.92
CA THR A 292 17.59 -39.05 -10.83
C THR A 292 17.01 -39.71 -9.60
N GLU A 293 17.87 -40.40 -8.86
CA GLU A 293 17.54 -40.89 -7.54
C GLU A 293 16.94 -39.75 -6.73
N VAL A 294 15.72 -39.94 -6.25
CA VAL A 294 15.18 -39.16 -5.15
C VAL A 294 16.05 -39.52 -3.94
N LYS A 295 17.12 -38.76 -3.70
CA LYS A 295 17.71 -38.72 -2.37
C LYS A 295 16.74 -37.93 -1.51
N ALA A 296 16.23 -38.63 -0.49
CA ALA A 296 15.51 -38.04 0.62
C ALA A 296 16.24 -36.79 1.13
N ILE A 297 15.44 -35.81 1.53
CA ILE A 297 15.86 -34.64 2.31
C ILE A 297 16.80 -35.14 3.42
N PRO A 298 18.10 -34.79 3.40
CA PRO A 298 18.93 -35.03 4.57
C PRO A 298 18.50 -34.04 5.63
N THR A 299 18.08 -34.56 6.77
CA THR A 299 18.20 -33.90 8.07
C THR A 299 19.60 -33.29 8.13
N ILE A 300 19.70 -31.96 8.19
CA ILE A 300 20.99 -31.28 8.35
C ILE A 300 21.32 -31.30 9.83
N GLU A 301 22.10 -32.29 10.25
CA GLU A 301 22.97 -32.18 11.43
C GLU A 301 24.31 -31.54 11.01
N GLU A 302 24.89 -30.76 11.94
CA GLU A 302 25.93 -29.74 11.81
C GLU A 302 27.30 -30.20 11.23
N GLN A 303 28.05 -29.26 10.62
CA GLN A 303 29.46 -28.88 10.93
C GLN A 303 29.99 -27.79 9.94
N PRO A 304 30.99 -26.95 10.33
CA PRO A 304 31.10 -25.55 9.91
C PRO A 304 32.03 -25.31 8.71
N LYS A 305 31.50 -24.62 7.70
CA LYS A 305 32.25 -23.79 6.75
C LYS A 305 31.47 -22.49 6.63
N GLU A 306 32.14 -21.35 6.81
CA GLU A 306 31.57 -20.00 6.69
C GLU A 306 30.70 -19.89 5.43
N LYS A 307 29.38 -19.91 5.59
CA LYS A 307 28.46 -19.66 4.48
C LYS A 307 28.24 -18.17 4.39
N LYS A 308 28.74 -17.57 3.31
CA LYS A 308 28.28 -16.25 2.86
C LYS A 308 26.76 -16.32 2.72
N THR A 309 26.04 -15.41 3.37
CA THR A 309 24.58 -15.23 3.26
C THR A 309 24.26 -14.25 2.13
N ALA A 310 23.03 -14.28 1.61
CA ALA A 310 22.59 -13.30 0.59
C ALA A 310 22.81 -11.85 1.04
N ALA A 311 22.53 -11.59 2.32
CA ALA A 311 22.73 -10.29 2.96
C ALA A 311 24.20 -9.86 3.02
N THR A 312 25.11 -10.77 3.43
CA THR A 312 26.56 -10.45 3.45
C THR A 312 27.13 -10.23 2.06
N VAL A 313 26.61 -10.91 1.04
CA VAL A 313 27.00 -10.67 -0.36
C VAL A 313 26.56 -9.27 -0.82
N LEU A 314 25.30 -8.90 -0.56
CA LEU A 314 24.76 -7.60 -0.97
C LEU A 314 25.34 -6.43 -0.19
N ALA A 315 25.63 -6.60 1.10
CA ALA A 315 26.24 -5.57 1.94
C ALA A 315 27.63 -5.13 1.44
N HIS A 316 28.37 -6.01 0.75
CA HIS A 316 29.71 -5.74 0.23
C HIS A 316 29.77 -5.54 -1.29
N ALA A 317 28.63 -5.60 -1.98
CA ALA A 317 28.59 -5.46 -3.43
C ALA A 317 28.80 -3.99 -3.83
N LYS A 318 29.70 -3.72 -4.77
CA LYS A 318 29.92 -2.35 -5.31
C LYS A 318 29.13 -2.08 -6.58
N SER A 319 28.65 -3.14 -7.21
CA SER A 319 27.79 -3.08 -8.40
C SER A 319 26.66 -4.08 -8.21
N VAL A 320 25.43 -3.61 -8.29
CA VAL A 320 24.23 -4.43 -8.14
C VAL A 320 23.27 -4.19 -9.29
N ILE A 321 22.85 -5.27 -9.92
CA ILE A 321 21.78 -5.22 -10.93
C ILE A 321 20.52 -5.84 -10.33
N ILE A 322 19.44 -5.07 -10.29
CA ILE A 322 18.11 -5.54 -9.88
C ILE A 322 17.33 -5.96 -11.13
N VAL A 323 16.80 -7.19 -11.13
CA VAL A 323 16.01 -7.76 -12.21
C VAL A 323 14.56 -7.94 -11.74
N PRO A 324 13.67 -6.96 -11.99
CA PRO A 324 12.27 -7.04 -11.62
C PRO A 324 11.49 -7.97 -12.57
N GLY A 325 10.50 -8.68 -12.02
CA GLY A 325 9.60 -9.54 -12.78
C GLY A 325 8.15 -9.45 -12.33
N TYR A 326 7.31 -10.33 -12.89
CA TYR A 326 5.87 -10.29 -12.62
C TYR A 326 5.52 -10.60 -11.16
N GLY A 327 6.34 -11.37 -10.44
CA GLY A 327 6.15 -11.62 -9.01
C GLY A 327 6.25 -10.35 -8.16
N MET A 328 7.11 -9.39 -8.52
CA MET A 328 7.18 -8.06 -7.89
C MET A 328 5.84 -7.32 -8.01
N ALA A 329 5.24 -7.35 -9.20
CA ALA A 329 3.95 -6.70 -9.48
C ALA A 329 2.79 -7.37 -8.72
N LEU A 330 2.79 -8.70 -8.63
CA LEU A 330 1.77 -9.44 -7.86
C LEU A 330 1.83 -9.12 -6.37
N ALA A 331 3.04 -9.04 -5.81
CA ALA A 331 3.25 -8.75 -4.39
C ALA A 331 3.16 -7.26 -4.04
N GLN A 332 3.03 -6.37 -5.04
CA GLN A 332 3.09 -4.91 -4.87
C GLN A 332 4.37 -4.48 -4.14
N ALA A 333 5.51 -5.05 -4.55
CA ALA A 333 6.80 -4.88 -3.87
C ALA A 333 7.61 -3.67 -4.39
N GLN A 334 7.14 -2.94 -5.41
CA GLN A 334 7.92 -1.90 -6.10
C GLN A 334 8.56 -0.85 -5.17
N HIS A 335 7.85 -0.40 -4.13
CA HIS A 335 8.38 0.55 -3.15
C HIS A 335 9.48 -0.06 -2.26
N LEU A 336 9.35 -1.33 -1.88
CA LEU A 336 10.40 -2.04 -1.13
C LEU A 336 11.64 -2.29 -2.00
N VAL A 337 11.44 -2.54 -3.29
CA VAL A 337 12.55 -2.67 -4.24
C VAL A 337 13.30 -1.35 -4.38
N LYS A 338 12.59 -0.21 -4.39
CA LYS A 338 13.23 1.12 -4.34
C LYS A 338 14.00 1.31 -3.03
N GLN A 339 13.41 0.98 -1.89
CA GLN A 339 14.10 1.04 -0.59
C GLN A 339 15.36 0.17 -0.55
N LEU A 340 15.31 -1.03 -1.13
CA LEU A 340 16.49 -1.90 -1.28
C LEU A 340 17.58 -1.25 -2.13
N ALA A 341 17.22 -0.67 -3.28
CA ALA A 341 18.17 0.06 -4.12
C ALA A 341 18.77 1.27 -3.39
N ASP A 342 17.94 2.06 -2.71
CA ASP A 342 18.39 3.23 -1.95
C ASP A 342 19.35 2.83 -0.82
N GLN A 343 19.13 1.69 -0.17
CA GLN A 343 20.03 1.16 0.86
C GLN A 343 21.36 0.66 0.27
N LEU A 344 21.31 0.02 -0.90
CA LEU A 344 22.50 -0.42 -1.62
C LEU A 344 23.34 0.77 -2.11
N GLU A 345 22.70 1.81 -2.65
CA GLU A 345 23.34 3.06 -3.06
C GLU A 345 23.99 3.79 -1.87
N GLN A 346 23.31 3.80 -0.71
CA GLN A 346 23.90 4.33 0.53
C GLN A 346 25.14 3.57 0.98
N ASN A 347 25.19 2.27 0.73
CA ASN A 347 26.37 1.45 0.98
C ASN A 347 27.45 1.59 -0.11
N GLY A 348 27.28 2.54 -1.05
CA GLY A 348 28.26 2.86 -2.08
C GLY A 348 28.21 1.93 -3.31
N ALA A 349 27.14 1.16 -3.47
CA ALA A 349 26.93 0.34 -4.66
C ALA A 349 26.35 1.14 -5.83
N ASP A 350 26.85 0.93 -7.05
CA ASP A 350 26.18 1.35 -8.28
C ASP A 350 25.00 0.41 -8.54
N VAL A 351 23.77 0.93 -8.46
CA VAL A 351 22.54 0.15 -8.62
C VAL A 351 21.88 0.46 -9.97
N LYS A 352 21.68 -0.59 -10.76
CA LYS A 352 20.98 -0.54 -12.05
C LYS A 352 19.79 -1.49 -12.04
N TYR A 353 18.73 -1.11 -12.74
CA TYR A 353 17.59 -1.98 -12.99
C TYR A 353 17.68 -2.54 -14.40
N ALA A 354 17.77 -3.87 -14.52
CA ALA A 354 17.79 -4.55 -15.79
C ALA A 354 16.37 -4.99 -16.17
N ILE A 355 15.79 -4.28 -17.14
CA ILE A 355 14.42 -4.50 -17.58
C ILE A 355 14.43 -5.40 -18.82
N HIS A 356 13.81 -6.57 -18.69
CA HIS A 356 13.50 -7.38 -19.86
C HIS A 356 12.28 -6.78 -20.58
N PRO A 357 12.26 -6.63 -21.92
CA PRO A 357 11.15 -5.99 -22.66
C PRO A 357 9.78 -6.66 -22.50
N VAL A 358 9.78 -7.89 -21.96
CA VAL A 358 8.61 -8.78 -21.81
C VAL A 358 8.37 -9.16 -20.35
N ALA A 359 9.11 -8.56 -19.41
CA ALA A 359 8.87 -8.76 -17.98
C ALA A 359 7.51 -8.19 -17.60
N GLY A 360 6.65 -9.03 -17.01
CA GLY A 360 5.31 -8.65 -16.59
C GLY A 360 4.20 -9.14 -17.52
N ARG A 361 3.14 -8.34 -17.68
CA ARG A 361 1.95 -8.65 -18.48
C ARG A 361 1.67 -7.64 -19.61
N MET A 362 2.52 -6.63 -19.77
CA MET A 362 2.54 -5.72 -20.91
C MET A 362 3.96 -5.23 -21.17
N PRO A 363 4.31 -4.82 -22.39
CA PRO A 363 5.52 -4.05 -22.64
C PRO A 363 5.58 -2.83 -21.70
N GLY A 364 6.74 -2.59 -21.12
CA GLY A 364 6.95 -1.48 -20.20
C GLY A 364 6.32 -1.65 -18.82
N HIS A 365 5.77 -2.82 -18.48
CA HIS A 365 5.07 -3.02 -17.20
C HIS A 365 5.98 -2.72 -16.00
N MET A 366 7.23 -3.19 -16.02
CA MET A 366 8.18 -2.93 -14.94
C MET A 366 8.60 -1.46 -14.89
N ASN A 367 8.81 -0.80 -16.03
CA ASN A 367 9.18 0.61 -16.09
C ASN A 367 8.12 1.48 -15.41
N VAL A 368 6.84 1.18 -15.65
CA VAL A 368 5.72 1.91 -15.06
C VAL A 368 5.64 1.72 -13.55
N LEU A 369 5.77 0.48 -13.06
CA LEU A 369 5.71 0.20 -11.61
C LEU A 369 6.92 0.76 -10.86
N LEU A 370 8.10 0.74 -11.47
CA LEU A 370 9.28 1.34 -10.87
C LEU A 370 9.20 2.88 -10.90
N ALA A 371 8.65 3.47 -11.96
CA ALA A 371 8.37 4.91 -11.99
C ALA A 371 7.31 5.31 -10.94
N GLU A 372 6.29 4.47 -10.68
CA GLU A 372 5.34 4.67 -9.58
C GLU A 372 6.02 4.63 -8.20
N ALA A 373 7.13 3.90 -8.08
CA ALA A 373 7.97 3.86 -6.88
C ALA A 373 9.11 4.90 -6.89
N ASP A 374 9.03 5.94 -7.73
CA ASP A 374 10.02 7.01 -7.85
C ASP A 374 11.45 6.54 -8.20
N VAL A 375 11.57 5.46 -8.98
CA VAL A 375 12.85 5.05 -9.58
C VAL A 375 13.16 5.93 -10.78
N SER A 376 14.38 6.51 -10.81
CA SER A 376 14.81 7.33 -11.94
C SER A 376 14.93 6.50 -13.22
N TYR A 377 14.40 7.03 -14.34
CA TYR A 377 14.53 6.41 -15.66
C TYR A 377 16.00 6.19 -16.10
N GLU A 378 16.94 6.98 -15.57
CA GLU A 378 18.37 6.83 -15.88
C GLU A 378 18.97 5.55 -15.27
N GLN A 379 18.29 4.98 -14.28
CA GLN A 379 18.66 3.71 -13.66
C GLN A 379 17.98 2.51 -14.32
N LEU A 380 17.03 2.74 -15.25
CA LEU A 380 16.30 1.70 -15.96
C LEU A 380 17.00 1.37 -17.28
N TYR A 381 17.70 0.24 -17.32
CA TYR A 381 18.42 -0.23 -18.50
C TYR A 381 17.64 -1.34 -19.19
N GLU A 382 17.46 -1.19 -20.49
CA GLU A 382 16.93 -2.25 -21.34
C GLU A 382 17.95 -3.39 -21.47
N MET A 383 17.44 -4.61 -21.65
CA MET A 383 18.25 -5.84 -21.76
C MET A 383 19.47 -5.73 -22.68
N ASP A 384 19.32 -5.15 -23.88
CA ASP A 384 20.43 -5.03 -24.86
C ASP A 384 21.56 -4.12 -24.36
N ALA A 385 21.26 -3.14 -23.49
CA ALA A 385 22.23 -2.21 -22.94
C ALA A 385 22.98 -2.80 -21.73
N VAL A 386 22.30 -3.62 -20.92
CA VAL A 386 22.85 -4.13 -19.65
C VAL A 386 23.45 -5.54 -19.76
N ASN A 387 23.16 -6.29 -20.83
CA ASN A 387 23.49 -7.72 -20.87
C ASN A 387 24.99 -8.06 -20.80
N GLU A 388 25.86 -7.19 -21.32
CA GLU A 388 27.33 -7.38 -21.23
C GLU A 388 27.88 -7.07 -19.82
N GLU A 389 27.11 -6.37 -18.98
CA GLU A 389 27.54 -5.98 -17.64
C GLU A 389 27.37 -7.10 -16.60
N PHE A 390 26.47 -8.08 -16.84
CA PHE A 390 26.22 -9.18 -15.90
C PHE A 390 27.46 -10.00 -15.54
N LYS A 391 28.45 -10.11 -16.44
CA LYS A 391 29.71 -10.83 -16.15
C LYS A 391 30.58 -10.12 -15.11
N ASN A 392 30.44 -8.80 -15.01
CA ASN A 392 31.31 -7.94 -14.20
C ASN A 392 30.67 -7.50 -12.89
N VAL A 393 29.35 -7.66 -12.75
CA VAL A 393 28.59 -7.27 -11.57
C VAL A 393 28.91 -8.16 -10.36
N ASP A 394 28.86 -7.57 -9.16
CA ASP A 394 29.14 -8.28 -7.91
C ASP A 394 27.94 -9.10 -7.42
N ALA A 395 26.74 -8.55 -7.57
CA ALA A 395 25.50 -9.25 -7.23
C ALA A 395 24.33 -8.87 -8.16
N VAL A 396 23.44 -9.82 -8.40
CA VAL A 396 22.16 -9.62 -9.07
C VAL A 396 21.02 -9.97 -8.12
N VAL A 397 20.04 -9.08 -7.98
CA VAL A 397 18.83 -9.36 -7.19
C VAL A 397 17.66 -9.57 -8.14
N VAL A 398 17.22 -10.82 -8.24
CA VAL A 398 16.08 -11.25 -9.04
C VAL A 398 14.81 -11.19 -8.20
N ILE A 399 13.81 -10.42 -8.63
CA ILE A 399 12.59 -10.18 -7.84
C ILE A 399 11.38 -10.60 -8.66
N GLY A 400 10.88 -11.82 -8.42
CA GLY A 400 9.69 -12.33 -9.08
C GLY A 400 9.86 -12.57 -10.59
N ALA A 401 11.07 -12.84 -11.08
CA ALA A 401 11.35 -13.13 -12.48
C ALA A 401 11.81 -14.58 -12.67
N ASN A 402 11.34 -15.26 -13.72
CA ASN A 402 11.68 -16.66 -14.00
C ASN A 402 12.05 -16.87 -15.49
N ASP A 403 11.07 -16.82 -16.41
CA ASP A 403 11.32 -17.15 -17.82
C ASP A 403 12.32 -16.19 -18.50
N VAL A 404 12.28 -14.89 -18.15
CA VAL A 404 13.10 -13.82 -18.76
C VAL A 404 14.60 -13.90 -18.46
N LEU A 405 14.99 -14.80 -17.57
CA LEU A 405 16.37 -15.06 -17.18
C LEU A 405 16.74 -16.55 -17.31
N ASN A 406 15.84 -17.39 -17.87
CA ASN A 406 16.03 -18.83 -17.92
C ASN A 406 17.05 -19.23 -19.02
N PRO A 407 18.24 -19.75 -18.68
CA PRO A 407 19.28 -20.09 -19.66
C PRO A 407 18.88 -21.16 -20.67
N SER A 408 17.83 -21.94 -20.38
CA SER A 408 17.27 -22.91 -21.34
C SER A 408 16.86 -22.26 -22.66
N ALA A 409 16.59 -20.95 -22.66
CA ALA A 409 16.36 -20.19 -23.88
C ALA A 409 17.60 -20.16 -24.81
N ARG A 410 18.82 -20.24 -24.29
CA ARG A 410 20.07 -20.28 -25.08
C ARG A 410 20.49 -21.70 -25.43
N ASP A 411 20.33 -22.64 -24.49
CA ASP A 411 20.99 -23.95 -24.56
C ASP A 411 20.06 -25.09 -25.02
N ALA A 412 18.75 -25.00 -24.76
CA ALA A 412 17.84 -26.13 -24.88
C ALA A 412 16.86 -26.00 -26.05
N LYS A 413 17.25 -26.54 -27.22
CA LYS A 413 16.50 -26.46 -28.50
C LYS A 413 15.06 -26.97 -28.48
N ASP A 414 14.76 -27.86 -27.54
CA ASP A 414 13.45 -28.52 -27.44
C ASP A 414 12.47 -27.76 -26.52
N THR A 415 12.90 -26.65 -25.93
CA THR A 415 12.05 -25.85 -25.03
C THR A 415 11.23 -24.80 -25.78
N PRO A 416 10.01 -24.46 -25.31
CA PRO A 416 9.19 -23.38 -25.89
C PRO A 416 9.80 -21.98 -25.84
N ILE A 417 10.92 -21.80 -25.14
CA ILE A 417 11.64 -20.53 -24.96
C ILE A 417 12.97 -20.50 -25.71
N TYR A 418 13.34 -21.57 -26.43
CA TYR A 418 14.59 -21.59 -27.19
C TYR A 418 14.67 -20.45 -28.21
N GLY A 419 15.77 -19.70 -28.18
CA GLY A 419 16.04 -18.51 -28.98
C GLY A 419 15.48 -17.20 -28.41
N MET A 420 14.76 -17.25 -27.29
CA MET A 420 14.32 -16.04 -26.57
C MET A 420 15.55 -15.28 -26.07
N PRO A 421 15.71 -13.98 -26.41
CA PRO A 421 16.65 -13.13 -25.71
C PRO A 421 16.32 -13.19 -24.22
N ILE A 422 17.34 -13.30 -23.37
CA ILE A 422 17.17 -13.32 -21.92
C ILE A 422 18.15 -12.34 -21.29
N LEU A 423 17.86 -11.95 -20.05
CA LEU A 423 18.87 -11.32 -19.19
C LEU A 423 19.88 -12.40 -18.77
N ASN A 424 21.16 -12.17 -19.04
CA ASN A 424 22.26 -13.12 -18.76
C ASN A 424 22.61 -13.19 -17.27
N VAL A 425 21.60 -13.30 -16.40
CA VAL A 425 21.73 -13.36 -14.94
C VAL A 425 22.57 -14.56 -14.51
N ASP A 426 22.54 -15.65 -15.27
CA ASP A 426 23.34 -16.84 -15.01
C ASP A 426 24.85 -16.62 -15.14
N GLU A 427 25.29 -15.52 -15.75
CA GLU A 427 26.71 -15.17 -15.89
C GLU A 427 27.23 -14.32 -14.73
N ALA A 428 26.36 -13.88 -13.82
CA ALA A 428 26.75 -13.08 -12.67
C ALA A 428 27.44 -13.90 -11.57
N LYS A 429 28.31 -13.23 -10.80
CA LYS A 429 29.08 -13.84 -9.70
C LYS A 429 28.19 -14.36 -8.58
N ASN A 430 27.20 -13.54 -8.19
CA ASN A 430 26.22 -13.89 -7.17
C ASN A 430 24.82 -13.49 -7.64
N VAL A 431 23.85 -14.38 -7.46
CA VAL A 431 22.44 -14.19 -7.84
C VAL A 431 21.57 -14.47 -6.63
N ILE A 432 20.86 -13.47 -6.16
CA ILE A 432 19.87 -13.57 -5.07
C ILE A 432 18.49 -13.65 -5.72
N VAL A 433 17.73 -14.70 -5.45
CA VAL A 433 16.42 -14.95 -6.07
C VAL A 433 15.30 -14.83 -5.03
N CYS A 434 14.50 -13.78 -5.15
CA CYS A 434 13.30 -13.50 -4.36
C CYS A 434 12.05 -13.92 -5.17
N ASN A 435 11.87 -15.24 -5.34
CA ASN A 435 10.72 -15.83 -6.04
C ASN A 435 9.85 -16.64 -5.09
N TYR A 436 8.56 -16.79 -5.40
CA TYR A 436 7.62 -17.51 -4.52
C TYR A 436 7.99 -18.99 -4.31
N ASP A 437 8.37 -19.67 -5.38
CA ASP A 437 8.72 -21.09 -5.39
C ASP A 437 9.74 -21.37 -6.52
N LEU A 438 10.08 -22.66 -6.69
CA LEU A 438 10.96 -23.14 -7.77
C LEU A 438 10.17 -23.64 -8.98
N ASN A 439 8.84 -23.48 -8.99
CA ASN A 439 8.03 -23.98 -10.07
C ASN A 439 8.36 -23.23 -11.37
N PRO A 440 8.17 -23.89 -12.52
CA PRO A 440 8.28 -23.23 -13.81
C PRO A 440 7.45 -21.95 -13.90
N GLY A 441 8.00 -20.97 -14.62
CA GLY A 441 7.29 -19.74 -14.95
C GLY A 441 6.14 -19.98 -15.93
N TYR A 442 5.76 -18.94 -16.64
CA TYR A 442 4.67 -19.01 -17.60
C TYR A 442 4.94 -20.04 -18.71
N ALA A 443 6.20 -20.19 -19.14
CA ALA A 443 6.58 -21.11 -20.20
C ALA A 443 6.47 -22.59 -19.82
N GLY A 444 6.33 -22.92 -18.52
CA GLY A 444 6.28 -24.31 -18.07
C GLY A 444 7.61 -25.06 -18.24
N VAL A 445 8.72 -24.33 -18.31
CA VAL A 445 10.09 -24.86 -18.42
C VAL A 445 10.81 -24.66 -17.09
N ASP A 446 11.44 -25.71 -16.57
CA ASP A 446 12.27 -25.63 -15.37
C ASP A 446 13.44 -24.65 -15.58
N ASN A 447 13.88 -23.96 -14.53
CA ASN A 447 14.94 -22.97 -14.62
C ASN A 447 16.27 -23.52 -14.06
N PRO A 448 17.29 -23.77 -14.91
CA PRO A 448 18.58 -24.31 -14.48
C PRO A 448 19.32 -23.47 -13.43
N ILE A 449 19.02 -22.17 -13.32
CA ILE A 449 19.65 -21.29 -12.31
C ILE A 449 19.35 -21.79 -10.89
N TYR A 450 18.16 -22.35 -10.64
CA TYR A 450 17.78 -22.83 -9.31
C TYR A 450 18.55 -24.08 -8.87
N THR A 451 19.17 -24.79 -9.81
CA THR A 451 19.96 -25.99 -9.53
C THR A 451 21.46 -25.72 -9.41
N LYS A 452 21.91 -24.47 -9.61
CA LYS A 452 23.32 -24.12 -9.39
C LYS A 452 23.66 -24.23 -7.91
N THR A 453 24.76 -24.92 -7.63
CA THR A 453 25.24 -25.17 -6.25
C THR A 453 26.09 -24.04 -5.69
N GLU A 454 26.58 -23.14 -6.55
CA GLU A 454 27.46 -22.03 -6.19
C GLU A 454 26.93 -20.71 -6.75
N GLY A 455 27.11 -19.63 -5.98
CA GLY A 455 26.77 -18.27 -6.41
C GLY A 455 25.26 -17.97 -6.51
N VAL A 456 24.36 -18.88 -6.13
CA VAL A 456 22.90 -18.63 -6.14
C VAL A 456 22.33 -18.75 -4.75
N PHE A 457 21.62 -17.73 -4.30
CA PHE A 457 20.95 -17.65 -3.01
C PHE A 457 19.44 -17.59 -3.22
N LEU A 458 18.73 -18.62 -2.78
CA LEU A 458 17.28 -18.73 -2.95
C LEU A 458 16.57 -18.22 -1.69
N GLN A 459 15.80 -17.15 -1.84
CA GLN A 459 14.98 -16.55 -0.78
C GLN A 459 13.51 -16.72 -1.19
N LEU A 460 12.96 -17.90 -0.87
CA LEU A 460 11.65 -18.29 -1.37
C LEU A 460 10.51 -17.67 -0.54
N GLY A 461 9.44 -17.26 -1.22
CA GLY A 461 8.25 -16.70 -0.61
C GLY A 461 7.74 -15.47 -1.34
N ASP A 462 6.70 -14.84 -0.78
CA ASP A 462 6.16 -13.59 -1.34
C ASP A 462 7.26 -12.54 -1.55
N ALA A 463 7.30 -11.91 -2.72
CA ALA A 463 8.38 -10.99 -3.11
C ALA A 463 8.48 -9.77 -2.17
N LYS A 464 7.35 -9.31 -1.61
CA LYS A 464 7.34 -8.21 -0.65
C LYS A 464 8.02 -8.63 0.65
N LYS A 465 7.65 -9.80 1.18
CA LYS A 465 8.23 -10.36 2.42
C LYS A 465 9.72 -10.67 2.29
N THR A 466 10.12 -11.29 1.18
CA THR A 466 11.51 -11.70 0.95
C THR A 466 12.44 -10.51 0.76
N VAL A 467 12.01 -9.47 0.03
CA VAL A 467 12.76 -8.20 -0.10
C VAL A 467 12.84 -7.47 1.25
N GLN A 468 11.74 -7.46 2.03
CA GLN A 468 11.74 -6.87 3.38
C GLN A 468 12.72 -7.61 4.32
N GLN A 469 12.73 -8.94 4.28
CA GLN A 469 13.66 -9.74 5.07
C GLN A 469 15.11 -9.48 4.64
N LEU A 470 15.37 -9.39 3.34
CA LEU A 470 16.70 -9.09 2.80
C LEU A 470 17.21 -7.72 3.28
N LEU A 471 16.34 -6.71 3.31
CA LEU A 471 16.64 -5.40 3.90
C LEU A 471 17.02 -5.50 5.39
N MET A 472 16.27 -6.27 6.18
CA MET A 472 16.55 -6.48 7.60
C MET A 472 17.88 -7.24 7.82
N ASP A 473 18.10 -8.30 7.05
CA ASP A 473 19.28 -9.15 7.15
C ASP A 473 20.55 -8.39 6.72
N MET A 474 20.46 -7.51 5.72
CA MET A 474 21.57 -6.65 5.27
C MET A 474 22.01 -5.66 6.35
N ASN A 475 21.06 -5.08 7.08
CA ASN A 475 21.37 -4.20 8.21
C ASN A 475 22.03 -4.97 9.35
N SER A 476 21.65 -6.24 9.55
CA SER A 476 22.21 -7.09 10.61
C SER A 476 23.61 -7.63 10.28
N ALA A 477 23.86 -7.99 9.02
CA ALA A 477 25.14 -8.52 8.53
C ALA A 477 26.28 -7.48 8.56
N LYS A 478 25.93 -6.18 8.47
CA LYS A 478 26.89 -5.09 8.57
C LYS A 478 27.43 -4.94 10.01
N THR A 479 26.57 -5.19 11.01
CA THR A 479 26.91 -5.23 12.44
C THR A 479 27.84 -6.41 12.82
N GLU A 480 27.76 -7.55 12.12
CA GLU A 480 28.61 -8.73 12.35
C GLU A 480 30.00 -8.65 11.67
N ALA A 481 30.13 -7.92 10.56
CA ALA A 481 31.42 -7.76 9.88
C ALA A 481 32.34 -6.73 10.59
N GLU A 482 31.76 -5.67 11.15
CA GLU A 482 32.50 -4.64 11.89
C GLU A 482 32.89 -5.05 13.31
N SER A 483 32.31 -6.13 13.83
CA SER A 483 32.65 -6.71 15.13
C SER A 483 33.86 -7.66 15.12
N THR A 484 34.51 -7.89 13.96
CA THR A 484 35.74 -8.70 13.87
C THR A 484 37.06 -7.92 13.89
N VAL A 485 37.00 -6.58 13.94
CA VAL A 485 38.19 -5.73 14.20
C VAL A 485 37.89 -4.70 15.28
N SER A 486 37.53 -5.16 16.47
CA SER A 486 37.93 -4.48 17.70
C SER A 486 37.59 -5.40 18.86
N SER A 487 38.62 -5.89 19.55
CA SER A 487 38.43 -6.39 20.90
C SER A 487 37.79 -5.28 21.73
N THR A 488 36.51 -5.41 22.07
CA THR A 488 35.84 -4.54 23.03
C THR A 488 36.50 -4.72 24.38
N LYS A 489 37.56 -3.95 24.63
CA LYS A 489 37.83 -3.48 25.99
C LYS A 489 36.59 -2.72 26.42
N LYS A 490 36.04 -3.05 27.58
CA LYS A 490 35.12 -2.16 28.31
C LYS A 490 35.83 -0.81 28.47
N ASP A 491 35.53 0.15 27.60
CA ASP A 491 35.96 1.53 27.77
C ASP A 491 34.97 2.22 28.71
N LEU A 492 35.20 2.02 30.02
CA LEU A 492 34.51 2.68 31.13
C LEU A 492 34.77 4.21 31.18
N GLY A 493 35.59 4.75 30.27
CA GLY A 493 35.97 6.17 30.24
C GLY A 493 34.92 7.11 29.60
N ALA A 494 34.23 6.67 28.54
CA ALA A 494 33.28 7.51 27.80
C ALA A 494 32.01 7.84 28.61
N SER A 495 31.47 6.83 29.30
CA SER A 495 30.29 6.95 30.16
C SER A 495 30.61 7.77 31.40
N ASN A 496 31.80 7.63 31.98
CA ASN A 496 32.28 8.47 33.09
C ASN A 496 32.50 9.94 32.69
N ALA A 497 32.97 10.20 31.46
CA ALA A 497 33.12 11.56 30.95
C ALA A 497 31.76 12.25 30.78
N LEU A 498 30.77 11.52 30.26
CA LEU A 498 29.40 12.02 30.09
C LEU A 498 28.64 12.16 31.42
N ALA A 499 28.81 11.24 32.37
CA ALA A 499 28.15 11.28 33.67
C ALA A 499 28.56 12.49 34.53
N ASN A 500 29.75 13.05 34.31
CA ASN A 500 30.29 14.19 35.07
C ASN A 500 30.31 15.50 34.29
N ALA A 501 29.86 15.51 33.03
CA ALA A 501 29.85 16.70 32.19
C ALA A 501 28.79 17.70 32.67
N LYS A 502 29.11 19.00 32.66
CA LYS A 502 28.15 20.07 32.95
C LYS A 502 27.63 20.77 31.70
N SER A 503 28.33 20.60 30.59
CA SER A 503 27.95 21.10 29.27
C SER A 503 28.22 20.03 28.23
N VAL A 504 27.19 19.68 27.44
CA VAL A 504 27.27 18.66 26.40
C VAL A 504 26.69 19.20 25.09
N ILE A 505 27.41 19.00 23.99
CA ILE A 505 26.89 19.28 22.65
C ILE A 505 26.63 17.96 21.93
N ILE A 506 25.42 17.77 21.43
CA ILE A 506 25.05 16.63 20.58
C ILE A 506 25.11 17.07 19.11
N VAL A 507 25.80 16.29 18.28
CA VAL A 507 25.95 16.54 16.84
C VAL A 507 25.23 15.44 16.07
N PRO A 508 23.98 15.67 15.65
CA PRO A 508 23.21 14.71 14.88
C PRO A 508 23.63 14.73 13.41
N GLY A 509 23.70 13.54 12.80
CA GLY A 509 24.03 13.37 11.40
C GLY A 509 23.16 12.34 10.71
N TYR A 510 23.47 12.07 9.44
CA TYR A 510 22.66 11.20 8.61
C TYR A 510 22.55 9.76 9.14
N GLY A 511 23.58 9.25 9.83
CA GLY A 511 23.51 7.94 10.48
C GLY A 511 22.43 7.84 11.56
N MET A 512 22.11 8.94 12.27
CA MET A 512 20.98 9.00 13.20
C MET A 512 19.64 8.79 12.47
N ALA A 513 19.49 9.44 11.30
CA ALA A 513 18.29 9.34 10.48
C ALA A 513 18.08 7.93 9.91
N LEU A 514 19.16 7.28 9.46
CA LEU A 514 19.12 5.91 8.96
C LEU A 514 18.70 4.91 10.02
N ALA A 515 19.23 5.07 11.23
CA ALA A 515 18.93 4.21 12.36
C ALA A 515 17.56 4.50 13.01
N GLN A 516 16.88 5.58 12.59
CA GLN A 516 15.67 6.08 13.26
C GLN A 516 15.90 6.28 14.77
N ALA A 517 17.06 6.85 15.11
CA ALA A 517 17.55 6.96 16.49
C ALA A 517 17.11 8.25 17.20
N GLN A 518 16.40 9.17 16.52
CA GLN A 518 16.08 10.51 17.02
C GLN A 518 15.43 10.52 18.42
N HIS A 519 14.53 9.57 18.72
CA HIS A 519 13.92 9.45 20.04
C HIS A 519 14.90 9.00 21.13
N LEU A 520 15.83 8.09 20.81
CA LEU A 520 16.88 7.69 21.74
C LEU A 520 17.90 8.81 21.97
N VAL A 521 18.14 9.63 20.95
CA VAL A 521 18.99 10.81 21.07
C VAL A 521 18.37 11.84 22.00
N LYS A 522 17.04 12.02 21.97
CA LYS A 522 16.36 12.83 23.00
C LYS A 522 16.48 12.15 24.37
N GLN A 523 16.15 10.88 24.53
CA GLN A 523 16.31 10.19 25.81
C GLN A 523 17.73 10.32 26.40
N LEU A 524 18.78 10.28 25.57
CA LEU A 524 20.15 10.55 26.00
C LEU A 524 20.33 11.98 26.51
N ALA A 525 19.81 12.97 25.80
CA ALA A 525 19.83 14.36 26.25
C ALA A 525 19.05 14.55 27.56
N ASP A 526 17.85 13.97 27.68
CA ASP A 526 17.06 13.97 28.92
C ASP A 526 17.88 13.43 30.09
N GLN A 527 18.54 12.30 29.90
CA GLN A 527 19.35 11.68 30.94
C GLN A 527 20.56 12.54 31.34
N LEU A 528 21.18 13.22 30.38
CA LEU A 528 22.29 14.14 30.64
C LEU A 528 21.82 15.41 31.36
N GLU A 529 20.67 15.95 30.99
CA GLU A 529 20.01 17.07 31.69
C GLU A 529 19.62 16.69 33.12
N LEU A 530 19.07 15.48 33.31
CA LEU A 530 18.79 14.91 34.64
C LEU A 530 20.06 14.78 35.50
N ASN A 531 21.20 14.48 34.88
CA ASN A 531 22.50 14.45 35.55
C ASN A 531 23.09 15.85 35.80
N GLY A 532 22.38 16.92 35.43
CA GLY A 532 22.74 18.32 35.68
C GLY A 532 23.61 18.96 34.60
N ALA A 533 23.66 18.38 33.39
CA ALA A 533 24.35 18.96 32.25
C ALA A 533 23.44 19.89 31.42
N GLU A 534 23.97 21.00 30.91
CA GLU A 534 23.34 21.78 29.86
C GLU A 534 23.59 21.09 28.51
N VAL A 535 22.52 20.72 27.79
CA VAL A 535 22.61 20.02 26.49
C VAL A 535 22.21 20.95 25.34
N LYS A 536 23.05 21.02 24.31
CA LYS A 536 22.78 21.74 23.06
C LYS A 536 22.91 20.81 21.86
N TYR A 537 22.13 21.02 20.82
CA TYR A 537 22.24 20.29 19.56
C TYR A 537 22.89 21.18 18.50
N ALA A 538 24.05 20.78 18.02
CA ALA A 538 24.77 21.50 16.98
C ALA A 538 24.40 20.96 15.60
N ILE A 539 23.64 21.76 14.84
CA ILE A 539 23.10 21.37 13.54
C ILE A 539 23.96 21.94 12.42
N HIS A 540 24.41 21.05 11.54
CA HIS A 540 25.05 21.46 10.30
C HIS A 540 24.00 21.60 9.19
N PRO A 541 23.99 22.69 8.38
CA PRO A 541 22.96 22.94 7.36
C PRO A 541 22.84 21.85 6.29
N VAL A 542 23.90 21.08 6.07
CA VAL A 542 23.92 19.94 5.12
C VAL A 542 24.04 18.57 5.81
N ALA A 543 23.73 18.49 7.11
CA ALA A 543 23.59 17.20 7.78
C ALA A 543 22.30 16.50 7.29
N GLY A 544 22.46 15.37 6.58
CA GLY A 544 21.37 14.59 6.00
C GLY A 544 21.17 14.81 4.49
N ARG A 545 20.12 14.20 3.93
CA ARG A 545 19.81 14.27 2.48
C ARG A 545 19.25 15.61 1.96
N MET A 546 18.82 16.50 2.83
CA MET A 546 18.29 17.81 2.47
C MET A 546 18.60 18.83 3.57
N PRO A 547 18.72 20.13 3.25
CA PRO A 547 18.89 21.15 4.27
C PRO A 547 17.73 21.14 5.28
N GLY A 548 18.06 21.29 6.57
CA GLY A 548 17.07 21.25 7.66
C GLY A 548 16.59 19.85 8.07
N HIS A 549 17.12 18.78 7.46
CA HIS A 549 16.69 17.41 7.73
C HIS A 549 16.86 17.02 9.21
N MET A 550 17.98 17.38 9.84
CA MET A 550 18.17 17.12 11.28
C MET A 550 17.20 17.91 12.15
N ASN A 551 16.89 19.15 11.78
CA ASN A 551 15.91 19.97 12.51
C ASN A 551 14.54 19.30 12.48
N VAL A 552 14.13 18.74 11.34
CA VAL A 552 12.87 18.00 11.20
C VAL A 552 12.86 16.74 12.08
N LEU A 553 13.93 15.95 12.09
CA LEU A 553 13.98 14.70 12.87
C LEU A 553 14.09 14.93 14.38
N LEU A 554 14.80 15.97 14.80
CA LEU A 554 14.90 16.32 16.22
C LEU A 554 13.62 17.01 16.70
N ALA A 555 12.98 17.81 15.86
CA ALA A 555 11.59 18.23 16.09
C ALA A 555 10.67 17.00 16.12
N GLU A 556 10.96 15.96 15.33
CA GLU A 556 10.29 14.67 15.40
C GLU A 556 10.61 13.86 16.68
N ALA A 557 11.53 14.32 17.51
CA ALA A 557 11.86 13.70 18.80
C ALA A 557 11.58 14.61 20.01
N ASP A 558 10.84 15.71 19.81
CA ASP A 558 10.54 16.75 20.84
C ASP A 558 11.75 17.47 21.39
N VAL A 559 12.78 17.63 20.57
CA VAL A 559 13.88 18.53 20.93
C VAL A 559 13.40 19.98 20.75
N PRO A 560 13.47 20.83 21.80
CA PRO A 560 13.10 22.24 21.71
C PRO A 560 13.96 22.97 20.66
N TYR A 561 13.34 23.82 19.84
CA TYR A 561 14.07 24.63 18.84
C TYR A 561 15.15 25.51 19.48
N GLU A 562 14.97 25.94 20.74
CA GLU A 562 15.94 26.72 21.50
C GLU A 562 17.22 25.94 21.84
N GLN A 563 17.15 24.61 21.81
CA GLN A 563 18.30 23.72 21.96
C GLN A 563 18.97 23.42 20.61
N LEU A 564 18.36 23.77 19.48
CA LEU A 564 18.92 23.57 18.14
C LEU A 564 19.73 24.80 17.71
N TYR A 565 21.04 24.67 17.69
CA TYR A 565 21.94 25.73 17.28
C TYR A 565 22.54 25.42 15.91
N GLU A 566 22.35 26.34 14.97
CA GLU A 566 23.03 26.30 13.69
C GLU A 566 24.54 26.47 13.88
N MET A 567 25.32 25.88 12.96
CA MET A 567 26.78 25.85 13.00
C MET A 567 27.45 27.20 13.34
N ASP A 568 26.99 28.31 12.75
CA ASP A 568 27.58 29.64 12.97
C ASP A 568 27.38 30.15 14.42
N ALA A 569 26.35 29.69 15.12
CA ALA A 569 26.05 30.08 16.49
C ALA A 569 26.81 29.24 17.53
N VAL A 570 27.02 27.95 17.25
CA VAL A 570 27.60 26.99 18.21
C VAL A 570 29.09 26.74 18.03
N ASN A 571 29.68 27.11 16.89
CA ASN A 571 31.05 26.72 16.55
C ASN A 571 32.13 27.24 17.52
N GLU A 572 31.93 28.39 18.15
CA GLU A 572 32.87 28.92 19.16
C GLU A 572 32.73 28.24 20.54
N GLU A 573 31.63 27.52 20.77
CA GLU A 573 31.35 26.85 22.04
C GLU A 573 32.06 25.51 22.18
N PHE A 574 32.41 24.83 21.07
CA PHE A 574 33.10 23.52 21.10
C PHE A 574 34.42 23.53 21.89
N LYS A 575 35.14 24.66 21.99
CA LYS A 575 36.37 24.77 22.81
C LYS A 575 36.11 24.70 24.31
N ASN A 576 34.91 25.09 24.73
CA ASN A 576 34.56 25.32 26.13
C ASN A 576 33.65 24.23 26.71
N VAL A 577 33.02 23.41 25.87
CA VAL A 577 32.16 22.29 26.26
C VAL A 577 32.95 21.17 26.95
N ASP A 578 32.30 20.46 27.87
CA ASP A 578 32.92 19.35 28.60
C ASP A 578 32.96 18.06 27.76
N ALA A 579 31.89 17.77 27.02
CA ALA A 579 31.82 16.62 26.12
C ALA A 579 30.98 16.90 24.86
N VAL A 580 31.31 16.22 23.76
CA VAL A 580 30.52 16.23 22.52
C VAL A 580 30.09 14.81 22.19
N VAL A 581 28.82 14.60 21.84
CA VAL A 581 28.30 13.31 21.36
C VAL A 581 27.94 13.43 19.89
N VAL A 582 28.72 12.78 19.04
CA VAL A 582 28.51 12.73 17.59
C VAL A 582 27.67 11.51 17.26
N ILE A 583 26.54 11.69 16.55
CA ILE A 583 25.59 10.62 16.25
C ILE A 583 25.37 10.54 14.75
N GLY A 584 26.12 9.64 14.10
CA GLY A 584 26.00 9.41 12.67
C GLY A 584 26.45 10.58 11.78
N ALA A 585 27.38 11.42 12.24
CA ALA A 585 27.93 12.56 11.49
C ALA A 585 29.41 12.35 11.17
N ASN A 586 29.82 12.56 9.91
CA ASN A 586 31.22 12.39 9.48
C ASN A 586 31.73 13.64 8.71
N ASP A 587 31.29 13.85 7.47
CA ASP A 587 31.86 14.92 6.63
C ASP A 587 31.65 16.32 7.22
N VAL A 588 30.50 16.55 7.85
CA VAL A 588 30.11 17.85 8.43
C VAL A 588 30.94 18.28 9.64
N LEU A 589 31.82 17.41 10.14
CA LEU A 589 32.73 17.69 11.26
C LEU A 589 34.18 17.30 10.93
N ASN A 590 34.48 17.00 9.66
CA ASN A 590 35.77 16.49 9.24
C ASN A 590 36.80 17.64 9.09
N PRO A 591 37.85 17.72 9.94
CA PRO A 591 38.83 18.81 9.92
C PRO A 591 39.59 18.94 8.60
N SER A 592 39.64 17.88 7.78
CA SER A 592 40.24 17.92 6.43
C SER A 592 39.61 19.01 5.55
N ALA A 593 38.37 19.44 5.82
CA ALA A 593 37.75 20.58 5.15
C ALA A 593 38.50 21.92 5.37
N ARG A 594 39.22 22.06 6.48
CA ARG A 594 40.04 23.25 6.80
C ARG A 594 41.50 23.09 6.35
N ASP A 595 42.05 21.89 6.50
CA ASP A 595 43.50 21.67 6.44
C ASP A 595 44.00 21.05 5.12
N ALA A 596 43.15 20.32 4.39
CA ALA A 596 43.56 19.50 3.26
C ALA A 596 43.08 20.06 1.91
N LYS A 597 43.93 20.89 1.27
CA LYS A 597 43.66 21.63 0.02
C LYS A 597 43.23 20.80 -1.20
N ASP A 598 43.59 19.52 -1.22
CA ASP A 598 43.33 18.63 -2.37
C ASP A 598 42.12 17.71 -2.16
N THR A 599 41.27 18.00 -1.15
CA THR A 599 40.09 17.18 -0.83
C THR A 599 38.80 17.82 -1.36
N PRO A 600 37.78 17.02 -1.74
CA PRO A 600 36.47 17.53 -2.18
C PRO A 600 35.73 18.41 -1.16
N ILE A 601 36.09 18.31 0.13
CA ILE A 601 35.50 19.10 1.22
C ILE A 601 36.32 20.33 1.58
N TYR A 602 37.44 20.61 0.90
CA TYR A 602 38.27 21.77 1.20
C TYR A 602 37.48 23.08 1.02
N GLY A 603 37.40 23.87 2.09
CA GLY A 603 36.62 25.11 2.13
C GLY A 603 35.14 24.92 2.48
N MET A 604 34.69 23.69 2.72
CA MET A 604 33.37 23.44 3.29
C MET A 604 33.34 23.92 4.74
N PRO A 605 32.34 24.72 5.16
CA PRO A 605 32.11 24.97 6.58
C PRO A 605 31.85 23.64 7.30
N ILE A 606 32.35 23.51 8.53
CA ILE A 606 32.17 22.32 9.36
C ILE A 606 31.85 22.71 10.80
N LEU A 607 31.28 21.78 11.56
CA LEU A 607 31.21 21.86 13.01
C LEU A 607 32.59 21.59 13.61
N ASN A 608 33.08 22.49 14.46
CA ASN A 608 34.43 22.43 15.06
C ASN A 608 34.55 21.41 16.20
N VAL A 609 34.01 20.20 16.01
CA VAL A 609 34.00 19.12 17.01
C VAL A 609 35.42 18.72 17.41
N ASP A 610 36.39 18.86 16.50
CA ASP A 610 37.80 18.58 16.75
C ASP A 610 38.45 19.49 17.79
N GLU A 611 37.83 20.61 18.13
CA GLU A 611 38.29 21.54 19.16
C GLU A 611 37.79 21.18 20.58
N ALA A 612 36.90 20.21 20.70
CA ALA A 612 36.36 19.76 21.98
C ALA A 612 37.33 18.90 22.80
N LYS A 613 37.14 18.91 24.12
CA LYS A 613 37.98 18.18 25.09
C LYS A 613 37.74 16.68 25.03
N GLU A 614 36.48 16.27 25.13
CA GLU A 614 36.03 14.88 25.02
C GLU A 614 35.00 14.76 23.89
N VAL A 615 35.20 13.80 22.99
CA VAL A 615 34.31 13.53 21.86
C VAL A 615 33.94 12.05 21.86
N ILE A 616 32.65 11.75 21.99
CA ILE A 616 32.10 10.41 21.89
C ILE A 616 31.46 10.28 20.51
N ILE A 617 31.90 9.30 19.72
CA ILE A 617 31.47 9.14 18.33
C ILE A 617 30.68 7.85 18.18
N CYS A 618 29.37 7.99 17.99
CA CYS A 618 28.38 6.96 17.69
C CYS A 618 28.14 6.89 16.18
N ASN A 619 29.17 6.47 15.44
CA ASN A 619 29.10 6.29 14.00
C ASN A 619 29.17 4.81 13.64
N PHE A 620 28.61 4.46 12.49
CA PHE A 620 28.58 3.08 12.03
C PHE A 620 29.98 2.47 11.95
N ASP A 621 30.91 3.15 11.25
CA ASP A 621 32.27 2.70 11.03
C ASP A 621 33.27 3.88 11.07
N LEU A 622 34.55 3.59 10.78
CA LEU A 622 35.61 4.60 10.61
C LEU A 622 35.84 4.99 9.16
N ASN A 623 35.01 4.50 8.24
CA ASN A 623 35.19 4.77 6.82
C ASN A 623 34.91 6.25 6.53
N PRO A 624 35.46 6.79 5.43
CA PRO A 624 35.10 8.11 4.95
C PRO A 624 33.59 8.31 4.80
N GLY A 625 33.12 9.53 5.03
CA GLY A 625 31.74 9.91 4.73
C GLY A 625 31.46 9.96 3.22
N TYR A 626 30.34 10.59 2.86
CA TYR A 626 29.91 10.76 1.47
C TYR A 626 30.98 11.41 0.58
N ALA A 627 31.82 12.28 1.15
CA ALA A 627 32.88 12.94 0.40
C ALA A 627 34.10 12.05 0.09
N GLY A 628 34.18 10.84 0.65
CA GLY A 628 35.30 9.92 0.41
C GLY A 628 36.64 10.38 1.01
N VAL A 629 36.60 11.27 2.00
CA VAL A 629 37.78 11.81 2.70
C VAL A 629 37.86 11.21 4.10
N ASP A 630 39.02 10.62 4.44
CA ASP A 630 39.28 10.12 5.79
C ASP A 630 39.10 11.24 6.82
N ASN A 631 38.56 10.90 7.99
CA ASN A 631 38.33 11.86 9.06
C ASN A 631 39.45 11.79 10.11
N PRO A 632 40.35 12.81 10.20
CA PRO A 632 41.45 12.83 11.15
C PRO A 632 41.00 12.67 12.60
N LEU A 633 39.76 13.09 12.93
CA LEU A 633 39.18 13.01 14.26
C LEU A 633 39.15 11.57 14.81
N TYR A 634 38.99 10.57 13.93
CA TYR A 634 38.94 9.16 14.31
C TYR A 634 40.30 8.59 14.72
N THR A 635 41.39 9.27 14.36
CA THR A 635 42.76 8.86 14.68
C THR A 635 43.38 9.63 15.84
N ARG A 636 42.62 10.56 16.44
CA ARG A 636 43.04 11.35 17.60
C ARG A 636 43.15 10.42 18.82
N LYS A 637 44.33 10.39 19.44
CA LYS A 637 44.68 9.43 20.52
C LYS A 637 44.16 9.81 21.91
N GLU A 638 43.80 11.07 22.13
CA GLU A 638 43.38 11.60 23.43
C GLU A 638 42.07 12.39 23.28
N GLY A 639 41.11 12.15 24.18
CA GLY A 639 39.82 12.86 24.20
C GLY A 639 38.83 12.44 23.11
N VAL A 640 39.00 11.26 22.49
CA VAL A 640 38.05 10.70 21.52
C VAL A 640 37.74 9.25 21.89
N SER A 641 36.45 8.96 22.05
CA SER A 641 35.92 7.63 22.32
C SER A 641 35.06 7.17 21.15
N LEU A 642 35.42 6.04 20.54
CA LEU A 642 34.71 5.48 19.37
C LEU A 642 33.73 4.40 19.84
N ARG A 643 32.46 4.56 19.48
CA ARG A 643 31.38 3.58 19.70
C ARG A 643 30.81 3.24 18.32
N LEU A 644 31.39 2.20 17.71
CA LEU A 644 31.07 1.80 16.34
C LEU A 644 29.82 0.90 16.29
N GLY A 645 29.08 0.98 15.18
CA GLY A 645 27.85 0.24 14.94
C GLY A 645 26.63 1.15 14.74
N ASP A 646 25.46 0.53 14.61
CA ASP A 646 24.20 1.25 14.39
C ASP A 646 23.98 2.36 15.45
N ALA A 647 23.61 3.56 15.00
CA ALA A 647 23.46 4.72 15.87
C ALA A 647 22.40 4.51 16.96
N LYS A 648 21.35 3.72 16.67
CA LYS A 648 20.31 3.38 17.65
C LYS A 648 20.89 2.52 18.78
N GLU A 649 21.67 1.50 18.42
CA GLU A 649 22.25 0.57 19.39
C GLU A 649 23.38 1.22 20.22
N THR A 650 24.24 2.02 19.58
CA THR A 650 25.35 2.70 20.27
C THR A 650 24.85 3.79 21.23
N VAL A 651 23.80 4.54 20.87
CA VAL A 651 23.14 5.50 21.77
C VAL A 651 22.42 4.78 22.92
N LYS A 652 21.75 3.64 22.64
CA LYS A 652 21.11 2.82 23.68
C LYS A 652 22.11 2.23 24.68
N GLN A 653 23.29 1.84 24.22
CA GLN A 653 24.38 1.39 25.10
C GLN A 653 24.88 2.52 26.00
N LEU A 654 25.10 3.72 25.45
CA LEU A 654 25.48 4.89 26.25
C LEU A 654 24.42 5.23 27.31
N LEU A 655 23.14 5.19 26.95
CA LEU A 655 22.03 5.37 27.88
C LEU A 655 22.06 4.34 29.03
N THR A 656 22.30 3.07 28.70
CA THR A 656 22.37 1.99 29.70
C THR A 656 23.58 2.17 30.62
N GLU A 657 24.75 2.53 30.06
CA GLU A 657 25.97 2.79 30.82
C GLU A 657 25.85 4.01 31.74
N LEU A 658 25.11 5.05 31.32
CA LEU A 658 24.82 6.23 32.14
C LEU A 658 23.82 5.94 33.28
N GLN A 659 23.01 4.90 33.15
CA GLN A 659 22.07 4.44 34.18
C GLN A 659 22.74 3.51 35.21
N ASP A 660 23.79 2.77 34.82
CA ASP A 660 24.50 1.80 35.69
C ASP A 660 25.53 2.45 36.66
N ASP A 661 26.00 3.67 36.41
CA ASP A 661 27.00 4.38 37.26
C ASP A 661 26.38 5.20 38.43
N GLN A 662 25.12 4.94 38.77
CA GLN A 662 24.49 5.43 40.00
C GLN A 662 24.37 4.31 41.05
N PRO A 663 24.61 4.58 42.35
CA PRO A 663 24.11 3.66 43.37
C PRO A 663 22.61 3.56 43.16
N SER A 664 22.10 2.33 43.03
CA SER A 664 20.68 2.00 42.89
C SER A 664 19.81 3.12 43.44
N PHE A 665 19.33 3.99 42.55
CA PHE A 665 18.19 4.80 42.88
C PHE A 665 17.06 3.80 42.87
N ASP A 666 16.77 3.33 44.07
CA ASP A 666 15.49 2.79 44.48
C ASP A 666 14.47 3.84 44.04
N THR A 667 14.02 3.84 42.77
CA THR A 667 12.77 4.45 42.40
C THR A 667 11.65 3.52 42.87
N LYS A 668 11.63 3.30 44.19
CA LYS A 668 10.49 3.77 44.93
C LYS A 668 10.26 5.21 44.47
N PHE A 669 9.38 5.38 43.50
CA PHE A 669 8.55 6.56 43.55
C PHE A 669 8.07 6.65 44.99
N ASP A 670 8.34 7.81 45.58
CA ASP A 670 7.76 8.21 46.84
C ASP A 670 6.25 8.00 46.70
N THR A 671 5.76 6.89 47.26
CA THR A 671 4.37 6.47 47.26
C THR A 671 3.54 7.35 48.20
N ASP A 672 4.05 8.53 48.59
CA ASP A 672 3.27 9.54 49.28
C ASP A 672 2.40 10.42 48.37
N LEU A 673 2.49 10.30 47.04
CA LEU A 673 1.51 10.90 46.10
C LEU A 673 0.45 9.92 45.57
N ASP A 674 0.60 8.61 45.81
CA ASP A 674 -0.39 7.58 45.45
C ASP A 674 -1.63 7.55 46.35
N LYS A 675 -1.77 8.52 47.27
CA LYS A 675 -2.94 8.64 48.15
C LYS A 675 -4.20 9.18 47.47
N GLN A 676 -4.16 9.45 46.16
CA GLN A 676 -5.34 9.90 45.37
C GLN A 676 -5.91 8.83 44.42
N ALA A 677 -5.40 7.59 44.48
CA ALA A 677 -5.80 6.48 43.61
C ALA A 677 -7.31 6.12 43.59
N PRO A 678 -8.14 6.35 44.63
CA PRO A 678 -9.58 6.07 44.53
C PRO A 678 -10.43 7.27 44.07
N ILE A 679 -9.83 8.42 43.74
CA ILE A 679 -10.57 9.68 43.54
C ILE A 679 -10.88 9.93 42.05
N ALA A 680 -9.94 9.70 41.13
CA ALA A 680 -10.13 10.02 39.70
C ALA A 680 -11.28 9.22 39.04
N GLY A 681 -11.29 7.89 39.21
CA GLY A 681 -12.38 7.04 38.70
C GLY A 681 -13.75 7.40 39.29
N ALA A 682 -13.82 7.78 40.58
CA ALA A 682 -15.06 8.20 41.22
C ALA A 682 -15.54 9.58 40.75
N MET A 683 -14.62 10.51 40.47
CA MET A 683 -14.94 11.82 39.88
C MET A 683 -15.53 11.67 38.48
N LEU A 684 -14.94 10.79 37.67
CA LEU A 684 -15.43 10.51 36.32
C LEU A 684 -16.75 9.73 36.33
N ALA A 685 -16.93 8.78 37.24
CA ALA A 685 -18.17 8.04 37.37
C ALA A 685 -19.38 8.91 37.77
N ALA A 686 -19.14 10.06 38.42
CA ALA A 686 -20.19 10.99 38.84
C ALA A 686 -20.38 12.19 37.90
N ALA A 687 -19.55 12.34 36.85
CA ALA A 687 -19.58 13.46 35.93
C ALA A 687 -20.67 13.28 34.87
N HIS A 688 -21.45 14.33 34.58
CA HIS A 688 -22.46 14.32 33.50
C HIS A 688 -21.95 15.04 32.26
N SER A 689 -20.92 15.88 32.38
CA SER A 689 -20.25 16.56 31.28
C SER A 689 -18.73 16.41 31.42
N VAL A 690 -18.09 15.87 30.38
CA VAL A 690 -16.64 15.62 30.36
C VAL A 690 -16.01 16.22 29.11
N ILE A 691 -14.95 17.00 29.28
CA ILE A 691 -14.13 17.48 28.16
C ILE A 691 -12.80 16.73 28.16
N ILE A 692 -12.46 16.11 27.04
CA ILE A 692 -11.16 15.46 26.83
C ILE A 692 -10.27 16.41 26.04
N VAL A 693 -9.07 16.67 26.55
CA VAL A 693 -8.05 17.52 25.93
C VAL A 693 -6.89 16.64 25.46
N PRO A 694 -6.90 16.20 24.19
CA PRO A 694 -5.79 15.45 23.62
C PRO A 694 -4.58 16.37 23.37
N GLY A 695 -3.39 15.87 23.69
CA GLY A 695 -2.14 16.54 23.44
C GLY A 695 -1.09 15.62 22.83
N TYR A 696 0.10 16.15 22.65
CA TYR A 696 1.16 15.44 21.96
C TYR A 696 1.62 14.16 22.67
N GLY A 697 1.56 14.10 24.00
CA GLY A 697 1.84 12.87 24.75
C GLY A 697 0.89 11.72 24.44
N MET A 698 -0.36 12.00 24.04
CA MET A 698 -1.28 10.97 23.50
C MET A 698 -0.75 10.37 22.20
N ALA A 699 -0.21 11.22 21.31
CA ALA A 699 0.33 10.80 20.01
C ALA A 699 1.61 9.98 20.18
N LEU A 700 2.51 10.38 21.08
CA LEU A 700 3.72 9.63 21.42
C LEU A 700 3.42 8.22 21.90
N ALA A 701 2.43 8.10 22.78
CA ALA A 701 2.02 6.82 23.36
C ALA A 701 1.15 5.95 22.42
N GLN A 702 0.78 6.48 21.24
CA GLN A 702 -0.23 5.89 20.34
C GLN A 702 -1.52 5.52 21.08
N ALA A 703 -1.99 6.42 21.96
CA ALA A 703 -3.08 6.14 22.89
C ALA A 703 -4.46 6.56 22.37
N GLN A 704 -4.59 7.01 21.11
CA GLN A 704 -5.85 7.52 20.53
C GLN A 704 -7.03 6.55 20.66
N HIS A 705 -6.79 5.24 20.53
CA HIS A 705 -7.83 4.23 20.73
C HIS A 705 -8.27 4.08 22.19
N LEU A 706 -7.36 4.27 23.15
CA LEU A 706 -7.71 4.28 24.59
C LEU A 706 -8.49 5.54 24.96
N VAL A 707 -8.19 6.67 24.32
CA VAL A 707 -8.97 7.90 24.49
C VAL A 707 -10.41 7.69 24.01
N LYS A 708 -10.58 7.03 22.85
CA LYS A 708 -11.90 6.64 22.36
C LYS A 708 -12.61 5.69 23.34
N GLN A 709 -11.93 4.66 23.83
CA GLN A 709 -12.49 3.73 24.81
C GLN A 709 -12.92 4.42 26.12
N LEU A 710 -12.14 5.38 26.62
CA LEU A 710 -12.50 6.17 27.79
C LEU A 710 -13.76 7.00 27.54
N ALA A 711 -13.83 7.68 26.39
CA ALA A 711 -15.00 8.47 26.01
C ALA A 711 -16.25 7.58 25.87
N ASP A 712 -16.13 6.43 25.20
CA ASP A 712 -17.24 5.49 25.04
C ASP A 712 -17.74 4.99 26.39
N GLN A 713 -16.83 4.66 27.33
CA GLN A 713 -17.21 4.24 28.67
C GLN A 713 -17.91 5.35 29.46
N LEU A 714 -17.48 6.61 29.32
CA LEU A 714 -18.12 7.76 29.96
C LEU A 714 -19.51 8.03 29.37
N GLU A 715 -19.67 7.91 28.06
CA GLU A 715 -20.96 8.04 27.37
C GLU A 715 -21.93 6.93 27.75
N LEU A 716 -21.44 5.69 27.87
CA LEU A 716 -22.21 4.55 28.41
C LEU A 716 -22.67 4.82 29.85
N ASN A 717 -21.89 5.59 30.62
CA ASN A 717 -22.24 5.99 31.97
C ASN A 717 -23.18 7.22 32.02
N GLY A 718 -23.62 7.71 30.86
CA GLY A 718 -24.57 8.81 30.73
C GLY A 718 -23.95 10.21 30.72
N ALA A 719 -22.63 10.33 30.59
CA ALA A 719 -21.94 11.61 30.47
C ALA A 719 -21.90 12.10 29.02
N GLU A 720 -22.06 13.40 28.80
CA GLU A 720 -21.78 14.05 27.51
C GLU A 720 -20.26 14.27 27.38
N VAL A 721 -19.64 13.70 26.35
CA VAL A 721 -18.18 13.82 26.12
C VAL A 721 -17.88 14.69 24.90
N LYS A 722 -17.03 15.70 25.08
CA LYS A 722 -16.51 16.56 24.00
C LYS A 722 -14.99 16.49 23.95
N TYR A 723 -14.42 16.60 22.75
CA TYR A 723 -12.97 16.69 22.57
C TYR A 723 -12.59 18.13 22.27
N ALA A 724 -11.82 18.75 23.17
CA ALA A 724 -11.35 20.11 23.02
C ALA A 724 -9.99 20.12 22.31
N ILE A 725 -10.00 20.51 21.04
CA ILE A 725 -8.83 20.50 20.17
C ILE A 725 -8.19 21.89 20.16
N HIS A 726 -6.92 21.94 20.57
CA HIS A 726 -6.12 23.11 20.34
C HIS A 726 -5.50 23.08 18.93
N PRO A 727 -5.50 24.17 18.14
CA PRO A 727 -4.97 24.18 16.77
C PRO A 727 -3.48 23.81 16.67
N VAL A 728 -2.73 24.00 17.75
CA VAL A 728 -1.31 23.62 17.86
C VAL A 728 -1.08 22.48 18.87
N ALA A 729 -2.11 21.69 19.19
CA ALA A 729 -1.92 20.44 19.91
C ALA A 729 -1.23 19.42 18.97
N GLY A 730 0.03 19.12 19.25
CA GLY A 730 0.87 18.24 18.45
C GLY A 730 1.81 18.97 17.49
N ARG A 731 2.43 18.23 16.56
CA ARG A 731 3.51 18.76 15.71
C ARG A 731 3.09 19.37 14.38
N MET A 732 1.81 19.27 14.04
CA MET A 732 1.24 19.95 12.87
C MET A 732 -0.20 20.38 13.20
N PRO A 733 -0.71 21.48 12.62
CA PRO A 733 -2.11 21.84 12.76
C PRO A 733 -3.04 20.70 12.33
N GLY A 734 -4.05 20.40 13.15
CA GLY A 734 -4.99 19.30 12.90
C GLY A 734 -4.46 17.90 13.27
N HIS A 735 -3.26 17.78 13.86
CA HIS A 735 -2.67 16.49 14.21
C HIS A 735 -3.58 15.65 15.12
N MET A 736 -4.18 16.26 16.15
CA MET A 736 -5.10 15.53 17.03
C MET A 736 -6.37 15.10 16.31
N ASN A 737 -6.88 15.90 15.36
CA ASN A 737 -8.09 15.57 14.59
C ASN A 737 -7.85 14.32 13.75
N VAL A 738 -6.67 14.17 13.13
CA VAL A 738 -6.31 13.00 12.34
C VAL A 738 -6.21 11.75 13.21
N LEU A 739 -5.54 11.83 14.36
CA LEU A 739 -5.38 10.68 15.26
C LEU A 739 -6.69 10.24 15.90
N LEU A 740 -7.55 11.19 16.30
CA LEU A 740 -8.86 10.87 16.82
C LEU A 740 -9.80 10.34 15.73
N ALA A 741 -9.68 10.83 14.49
CA ALA A 741 -10.40 10.25 13.34
C ALA A 741 -9.92 8.83 12.99
N GLU A 742 -8.62 8.54 13.14
CA GLU A 742 -8.08 7.17 13.03
C GLU A 742 -8.64 6.24 14.12
N ALA A 743 -8.94 6.79 15.30
CA ALA A 743 -9.62 6.08 16.39
C ALA A 743 -11.16 6.10 16.28
N ASP A 744 -11.72 6.43 15.11
CA ASP A 744 -13.17 6.47 14.86
C ASP A 744 -13.95 7.45 15.78
N VAL A 745 -13.31 8.55 16.22
CA VAL A 745 -14.02 9.65 16.89
C VAL A 745 -14.76 10.49 15.84
N PRO A 746 -16.09 10.70 15.99
CA PRO A 746 -16.84 11.55 15.06
C PRO A 746 -16.33 12.99 15.05
N TYR A 747 -16.16 13.57 13.86
CA TYR A 747 -15.73 14.97 13.70
C TYR A 747 -16.63 15.97 14.43
N GLU A 748 -17.93 15.68 14.58
CA GLU A 748 -18.89 16.53 15.30
C GLU A 748 -18.59 16.65 16.80
N LYS A 749 -17.82 15.71 17.36
CA LYS A 749 -17.38 15.75 18.77
C LYS A 749 -16.03 16.44 18.94
N LEU A 750 -15.36 16.82 17.84
CA LEU A 750 -14.10 17.54 17.85
C LEU A 750 -14.37 19.05 17.80
N TYR A 751 -14.26 19.71 18.94
CA TYR A 751 -14.50 21.14 19.08
C TYR A 751 -13.17 21.89 19.07
N GLU A 752 -13.03 22.82 18.14
CA GLU A 752 -11.90 23.76 18.12
C GLU A 752 -11.93 24.67 19.36
N MET A 753 -10.75 25.10 19.81
CA MET A 753 -10.54 25.90 21.02
C MET A 753 -11.54 27.07 21.16
N ASP A 754 -11.77 27.87 20.11
CA ASP A 754 -12.66 29.04 20.16
C ASP A 754 -14.13 28.66 20.44
N ALA A 755 -14.55 27.45 20.08
CA ALA A 755 -15.92 26.98 20.28
C ALA A 755 -16.14 26.37 21.68
N VAL A 756 -15.10 25.79 22.27
CA VAL A 756 -15.20 25.04 23.55
C VAL A 756 -14.68 25.81 24.76
N ASN A 757 -13.94 26.91 24.55
CA ASN A 757 -13.23 27.61 25.63
C ASN A 757 -14.13 28.21 26.72
N ASP A 758 -15.38 28.55 26.38
CA ASP A 758 -16.39 29.07 27.30
C ASP A 758 -17.10 27.97 28.10
N GLU A 759 -16.94 26.70 27.71
CA GLU A 759 -17.59 25.56 28.35
C GLU A 759 -16.82 25.02 29.56
N PHE A 760 -15.50 25.18 29.60
CA PHE A 760 -14.63 24.62 30.66
C PHE A 760 -15.07 25.00 32.10
N GLU A 761 -15.62 26.19 32.32
CA GLU A 761 -16.09 26.63 33.64
C GLU A 761 -17.33 25.85 34.13
N ASN A 762 -18.13 25.35 33.19
CA ASN A 762 -19.40 24.67 33.44
C ASN A 762 -19.29 23.14 33.40
N THR A 763 -18.20 22.59 32.85
CA THR A 763 -17.95 21.14 32.76
C THR A 763 -17.66 20.51 34.13
N ASP A 764 -18.16 19.28 34.34
CA ASP A 764 -17.98 18.56 35.59
C ASP A 764 -16.58 18.00 35.76
N ALA A 765 -15.96 17.49 34.69
CA ALA A 765 -14.58 16.99 34.69
C ALA A 765 -13.86 17.22 33.35
N VAL A 766 -12.55 17.47 33.43
CA VAL A 766 -11.67 17.57 32.25
C VAL A 766 -10.59 16.51 32.34
N VAL A 767 -10.39 15.76 31.27
CA VAL A 767 -9.30 14.77 31.16
C VAL A 767 -8.27 15.29 30.18
N VAL A 768 -7.08 15.63 30.69
CA VAL A 768 -5.94 16.11 29.92
C VAL A 768 -5.04 14.93 29.60
N ILE A 769 -4.71 14.72 28.33
CA ILE A 769 -3.95 13.54 27.88
C ILE A 769 -2.74 14.00 27.09
N GLY A 770 -1.59 14.07 27.76
CA GLY A 770 -0.34 14.46 27.14
C GLY A 770 -0.32 15.90 26.61
N ALA A 771 -1.10 16.82 27.21
CA ALA A 771 -1.15 18.23 26.83
C ALA A 771 -0.58 19.11 27.95
N ASN A 772 0.36 20.00 27.65
CA ASN A 772 0.99 20.89 28.64
C ASN A 772 0.89 22.36 28.21
N ASP A 773 1.62 22.79 27.18
CA ASP A 773 1.71 24.22 26.82
C ASP A 773 0.39 24.80 26.34
N VAL A 774 -0.40 24.01 25.59
CA VAL A 774 -1.68 24.42 25.01
C VAL A 774 -2.77 24.71 26.05
N LEU A 775 -2.53 24.42 27.33
CA LEU A 775 -3.42 24.68 28.45
C LEU A 775 -2.73 25.46 29.57
N ASN A 776 -1.49 25.92 29.36
CA ASN A 776 -0.67 26.55 30.40
C ASN A 776 -1.10 28.01 30.65
N PRO A 777 -1.68 28.34 31.83
CA PRO A 777 -2.18 29.68 32.13
C PRO A 777 -1.10 30.77 32.13
N ALA A 778 0.19 30.39 32.26
CA ALA A 778 1.29 31.34 32.17
C ALA A 778 1.30 32.11 30.83
N ALA A 779 0.67 31.56 29.78
CA ALA A 779 0.46 32.25 28.51
C ALA A 779 -0.32 33.58 28.65
N ARG A 780 -1.15 33.77 29.67
CA ARG A 780 -1.93 35.00 29.86
C ARG A 780 -1.16 36.10 30.60
N ASP A 781 -0.32 35.70 31.56
CA ASP A 781 0.18 36.61 32.61
C ASP A 781 1.72 36.73 32.65
N ALA A 782 2.47 35.78 32.07
CA ALA A 782 3.93 35.72 32.19
C ALA A 782 4.62 36.39 30.98
N VAL A 783 4.77 37.72 31.05
CA VAL A 783 5.19 38.64 29.96
C VAL A 783 6.52 38.29 29.27
N ASP A 784 7.40 37.54 29.95
CA ASP A 784 8.75 37.18 29.45
C ASP A 784 8.87 35.68 29.11
N THR A 785 7.75 35.00 28.82
CA THR A 785 7.75 33.58 28.47
C THR A 785 7.42 33.35 26.98
N PRO A 786 7.94 32.28 26.35
CA PRO A 786 7.67 31.98 24.93
C PRO A 786 6.18 31.77 24.60
N ILE A 787 5.35 31.44 25.60
CA ILE A 787 3.90 31.27 25.45
C ILE A 787 3.09 32.54 25.75
N TYR A 788 3.73 33.65 26.11
CA TYR A 788 3.01 34.88 26.43
C TYR A 788 2.19 35.40 25.23
N GLY A 789 0.89 35.54 25.42
CA GLY A 789 -0.06 35.91 24.37
C GLY A 789 -0.52 34.75 23.47
N MET A 790 -0.04 33.52 23.72
CA MET A 790 -0.53 32.33 23.02
C MET A 790 -1.98 32.04 23.47
N PRO A 791 -2.93 31.86 22.53
CA PRO A 791 -4.23 31.31 22.86
C PRO A 791 -4.05 29.93 23.52
N ILE A 792 -4.84 29.63 24.54
CA ILE A 792 -4.80 28.35 25.26
C ILE A 792 -6.22 27.83 25.50
N LEU A 793 -6.33 26.52 25.71
CA LEU A 793 -7.53 25.91 26.26
C LEU A 793 -7.69 26.34 27.74
N ASN A 794 -8.86 26.82 28.11
CA ASN A 794 -9.18 27.33 29.45
C ASN A 794 -9.36 26.22 30.51
N VAL A 795 -8.54 25.16 30.45
CA VAL A 795 -8.59 24.01 31.37
C VAL A 795 -8.44 24.45 32.82
N ASP A 796 -7.67 25.51 33.08
CA ASP A 796 -7.48 26.10 34.41
C ASP A 796 -8.77 26.59 35.07
N LYS A 797 -9.80 26.90 34.28
CA LYS A 797 -11.11 27.32 34.78
C LYS A 797 -12.02 26.16 35.16
N ALA A 798 -11.66 24.91 34.84
CA ALA A 798 -12.47 23.75 35.15
C ALA A 798 -12.48 23.42 36.65
N LYS A 799 -13.59 22.83 37.10
CA LYS A 799 -13.81 22.42 38.50
C LYS A 799 -12.92 21.25 38.88
N ASN A 800 -12.90 20.23 38.03
CA ASN A 800 -12.15 19.00 38.24
C ASN A 800 -11.29 18.70 37.00
N ILE A 801 -10.00 18.47 37.20
CA ILE A 801 -9.01 18.26 36.14
C ILE A 801 -8.24 16.98 36.47
N ILE A 802 -8.23 16.03 35.54
CA ILE A 802 -7.44 14.81 35.63
C ILE A 802 -6.35 14.93 34.57
N ILE A 803 -5.09 14.86 34.98
CA ILE A 803 -3.94 15.08 34.09
C ILE A 803 -3.17 13.79 33.94
N CYS A 804 -3.24 13.23 32.73
CA CYS A 804 -2.51 12.05 32.26
C CYS A 804 -1.30 12.50 31.43
N ASN A 805 -0.35 13.17 32.08
CA ASN A 805 0.90 13.61 31.46
C ASN A 805 2.08 12.78 31.98
N PHE A 806 3.16 12.68 31.20
CA PHE A 806 4.30 11.84 31.53
C PHE A 806 4.95 12.23 32.87
N ASP A 807 5.14 13.53 33.11
CA ASP A 807 5.73 14.09 34.32
C ASP A 807 5.16 15.50 34.61
N LEU A 808 5.75 16.21 35.57
CA LEU A 808 5.41 17.59 35.92
C LEU A 808 6.35 18.62 35.28
N ASN A 809 7.24 18.18 34.41
CA ASN A 809 8.21 19.07 33.78
C ASN A 809 7.49 20.05 32.84
N PRO A 810 8.10 21.21 32.57
CA PRO A 810 7.62 22.13 31.55
C PRO A 810 7.40 21.44 30.20
N GLY A 811 6.42 21.92 29.43
CA GLY A 811 6.20 21.44 28.07
C GLY A 811 7.30 21.90 27.10
N TYR A 812 7.00 21.80 25.81
CA TYR A 812 7.89 22.23 24.73
C TYR A 812 8.36 23.68 24.88
N ALA A 813 7.53 24.55 25.44
CA ALA A 813 7.86 25.96 25.63
C ALA A 813 8.77 26.25 26.84
N GLY A 814 9.15 25.23 27.63
CA GLY A 814 10.05 25.41 28.77
C GLY A 814 9.46 26.22 29.94
N VAL A 815 8.14 26.43 29.95
CA VAL A 815 7.43 27.19 30.99
C VAL A 815 6.73 26.24 31.95
N ASP A 816 7.05 26.36 33.25
CA ASP A 816 6.33 25.71 34.34
C ASP A 816 4.82 25.90 34.17
N ASN A 817 4.04 24.83 34.34
CA ASN A 817 2.59 24.90 34.25
C ASN A 817 1.96 25.12 35.64
N PRO A 818 1.35 26.30 35.93
CA PRO A 818 0.73 26.58 37.22
C PRO A 818 -0.37 25.59 37.62
N ILE A 819 -1.02 24.91 36.66
CA ILE A 819 -2.11 23.96 36.94
C ILE A 819 -1.62 22.81 37.82
N TYR A 820 -0.37 22.36 37.66
CA TYR A 820 0.20 21.26 38.46
C TYR A 820 0.36 21.60 39.94
N LYS A 821 0.41 22.91 40.29
CA LYS A 821 0.57 23.40 41.65
C LYS A 821 -0.79 23.71 42.32
N ARG A 822 -1.90 23.46 41.62
CA ARG A 822 -3.26 23.68 42.14
C ARG A 822 -3.65 22.53 43.08
N ASN A 823 -3.81 22.85 44.36
CA ASN A 823 -4.09 21.86 45.41
C ASN A 823 -5.54 21.37 45.47
N GLU A 824 -6.47 22.01 44.74
CA GLU A 824 -7.90 21.71 44.77
C GLU A 824 -8.45 21.41 43.37
N GLY A 825 -9.12 20.27 43.21
CA GLY A 825 -9.78 19.89 41.96
C GLY A 825 -8.82 19.42 40.85
N VAL A 826 -7.56 19.11 41.15
CA VAL A 826 -6.60 18.54 40.20
C VAL A 826 -6.12 17.18 40.70
N VAL A 827 -6.19 16.17 39.84
CA VAL A 827 -5.65 14.83 40.07
C VAL A 827 -4.58 14.55 39.03
N LEU A 828 -3.38 14.23 39.49
CA LEU A 828 -2.23 13.96 38.64
C LEU A 828 -2.06 12.44 38.50
N LYS A 829 -2.10 11.94 37.28
CA LYS A 829 -1.82 10.55 36.90
C LYS A 829 -0.58 10.57 36.00
N LEU A 830 0.59 10.53 36.63
CA LEU A 830 1.86 10.66 35.91
C LEU A 830 2.29 9.33 35.29
N GLY A 831 2.95 9.40 34.14
CA GLY A 831 3.42 8.23 33.39
C GLY A 831 2.98 8.25 31.92
N ASP A 832 3.35 7.21 31.18
CA ASP A 832 2.98 7.08 29.77
C ASP A 832 1.45 7.21 29.58
N ALA A 833 1.02 7.95 28.56
CA ALA A 833 -0.40 8.24 28.35
C ALA A 833 -1.22 6.96 28.15
N LYS A 834 -0.63 5.90 27.58
CA LYS A 834 -1.28 4.60 27.41
C LYS A 834 -1.55 3.91 28.75
N GLU A 835 -0.55 3.92 29.64
CA GLU A 835 -0.63 3.29 30.96
C GLU A 835 -1.59 4.05 31.87
N THR A 836 -1.47 5.38 31.92
CA THR A 836 -2.32 6.24 32.76
C THR A 836 -3.79 6.19 32.33
N LEU A 837 -4.08 6.09 31.03
CA LEU A 837 -5.45 5.87 30.53
C LEU A 837 -5.99 4.47 30.84
N GLN A 838 -5.18 3.43 30.74
CA GLN A 838 -5.59 2.07 31.13
C GLN A 838 -5.93 1.98 32.62
N ASN A 839 -5.13 2.63 33.47
CA ASN A 839 -5.39 2.73 34.89
C ASN A 839 -6.69 3.51 35.16
N LEU A 840 -6.90 4.63 34.47
CA LEU A 840 -8.11 5.43 34.60
C LEU A 840 -9.38 4.69 34.16
N LEU A 841 -9.31 3.91 33.07
CA LEU A 841 -10.38 3.02 32.62
C LEU A 841 -10.71 1.95 33.67
N THR A 842 -9.68 1.33 34.25
CA THR A 842 -9.82 0.32 35.30
C THR A 842 -10.45 0.92 36.56
N GLU A 843 -10.02 2.12 36.96
CA GLU A 843 -10.58 2.86 38.09
C GLU A 843 -12.05 3.24 37.86
N LEU A 844 -12.40 3.69 36.66
CA LEU A 844 -13.77 4.04 36.28
C LEU A 844 -14.69 2.81 36.37
N GLN A 845 -14.26 1.66 35.84
CA GLN A 845 -14.99 0.39 35.92
C GLN A 845 -15.15 -0.11 37.37
N THR A 846 -14.12 0.07 38.19
CA THR A 846 -14.12 -0.35 39.62
C THR A 846 -14.99 0.57 40.48
N ALA A 847 -14.98 1.88 40.22
CA ALA A 847 -15.83 2.84 40.92
C ALA A 847 -17.33 2.59 40.64
N GLN A 848 -17.65 2.14 39.43
CA GLN A 848 -19.01 1.81 39.02
C GLN A 848 -19.57 0.59 39.77
N THR A 849 -18.74 -0.43 40.03
CA THR A 849 -19.12 -1.59 40.85
C THR A 849 -19.38 -1.24 42.32
N ALA A 850 -18.82 -0.12 42.82
CA ALA A 850 -19.07 0.38 44.17
C ALA A 850 -20.35 1.23 44.27
N VAL A 851 -20.72 1.98 43.22
CA VAL A 851 -21.93 2.81 43.19
C VAL A 851 -23.21 1.96 43.02
N ASP A 852 -23.13 0.86 42.27
CA ASP A 852 -24.25 -0.07 42.03
C ASP A 852 -24.64 -0.92 43.26
N THR A 853 -23.86 -0.91 44.34
CA THR A 853 -24.23 -1.60 45.61
C THR A 853 -25.24 -0.84 46.48
N SER A 854 -25.73 0.33 46.03
CA SER A 854 -26.79 1.08 46.70
C SER A 854 -28.16 1.02 46.01
N VAL A 855 -28.27 0.29 44.88
CA VAL A 855 -29.53 0.03 44.17
C VAL A 855 -29.76 -1.47 43.98
N ALA A 856 -29.34 -2.28 44.95
CA ALA A 856 -29.83 -3.65 45.07
C ALA A 856 -31.17 -3.63 45.81
N ASP A 857 -32.25 -3.26 45.12
CA ASP A 857 -33.60 -3.80 45.36
C ASP A 857 -34.63 -3.16 44.41
N SER A 858 -34.63 -3.56 43.13
CA SER A 858 -35.89 -3.81 42.43
C SER A 858 -35.71 -4.43 41.04
N ALA A 859 -36.16 -5.69 40.94
CA ALA A 859 -36.85 -6.28 39.78
C ALA A 859 -36.04 -7.01 38.67
N LYS A 860 -36.09 -8.35 38.81
CA LYS A 860 -36.40 -9.40 37.79
C LYS A 860 -35.27 -10.08 36.99
N SER A 861 -34.70 -11.10 37.64
CA SER A 861 -34.66 -12.53 37.26
C SER A 861 -34.82 -13.02 35.79
N LEU A 862 -33.87 -13.91 35.44
CA LEU A 862 -33.98 -15.16 34.64
C LEU A 862 -34.03 -15.06 33.09
N SER A 863 -32.84 -15.00 32.46
CA SER A 863 -32.57 -15.66 31.18
C SER A 863 -31.40 -16.65 31.35
N PRO A 864 -31.36 -17.79 30.63
CA PRO A 864 -30.21 -18.70 30.68
C PRO A 864 -28.95 -18.00 30.14
N MET A 865 -27.78 -18.25 30.72
CA MET A 865 -26.50 -17.71 30.20
C MET A 865 -26.34 -18.07 28.71
N ALA A 866 -25.84 -17.14 27.90
CA ALA A 866 -25.63 -17.30 26.45
C ALA A 866 -24.91 -18.61 26.07
N SER A 867 -23.96 -19.05 26.90
CA SER A 867 -23.24 -20.33 26.73
C SER A 867 -24.13 -21.56 26.94
N GLY A 868 -25.14 -21.49 27.82
CA GLY A 868 -26.13 -22.56 28.01
C GLY A 868 -27.08 -22.71 26.82
N VAL A 869 -27.43 -21.60 26.16
CA VAL A 869 -28.25 -21.62 24.94
C VAL A 869 -27.49 -22.27 23.79
N LEU A 870 -26.24 -21.90 23.58
CA LEU A 870 -25.39 -22.49 22.55
C LEU A 870 -25.01 -23.95 22.84
N ALA A 871 -24.85 -24.33 24.11
CA ALA A 871 -24.59 -25.71 24.50
C ALA A 871 -25.78 -26.65 24.25
N ALA A 872 -27.02 -26.13 24.32
CA ALA A 872 -28.25 -26.92 24.13
C ALA A 872 -28.75 -26.95 22.68
N ALA A 873 -28.23 -26.07 21.81
CA ALA A 873 -28.65 -25.95 20.42
C ALA A 873 -28.18 -27.16 19.57
N ARG A 874 -29.05 -27.66 18.68
CA ARG A 874 -28.70 -28.72 17.71
C ARG A 874 -28.48 -28.18 16.31
N SER A 875 -28.89 -26.94 16.06
CA SER A 875 -28.63 -26.20 14.82
C SER A 875 -28.18 -24.79 15.17
N VAL A 876 -27.02 -24.37 14.65
CA VAL A 876 -26.44 -23.06 14.93
C VAL A 876 -26.02 -22.37 13.63
N ILE A 877 -26.41 -21.11 13.47
CA ILE A 877 -25.91 -20.25 12.38
C ILE A 877 -24.94 -19.22 12.96
N ILE A 878 -23.74 -19.15 12.39
CA ILE A 878 -22.72 -18.15 12.71
C ILE A 878 -22.77 -17.03 11.68
N VAL A 879 -22.91 -15.79 12.14
CA VAL A 879 -22.91 -14.58 11.31
C VAL A 879 -21.62 -13.80 11.57
N PRO A 880 -20.57 -13.97 10.73
CA PRO A 880 -19.34 -13.21 10.85
C PRO A 880 -19.52 -11.79 10.31
N GLY A 881 -18.96 -10.82 11.02
CA GLY A 881 -19.01 -9.41 10.66
C GLY A 881 -17.64 -8.73 10.68
N TYR A 882 -17.66 -7.42 10.48
CA TYR A 882 -16.43 -6.63 10.41
C TYR A 882 -15.68 -6.57 11.75
N GLY A 883 -16.38 -6.60 12.90
CA GLY A 883 -15.75 -6.67 14.21
C GLY A 883 -14.92 -7.95 14.41
N MET A 884 -15.30 -9.08 13.80
CA MET A 884 -14.46 -10.29 13.77
C MET A 884 -13.14 -10.04 13.02
N ALA A 885 -13.20 -9.31 11.90
CA ALA A 885 -12.03 -9.00 11.08
C ALA A 885 -11.08 -8.01 11.78
N LEU A 886 -11.64 -6.99 12.45
CA LEU A 886 -10.87 -6.04 13.27
C LEU A 886 -10.08 -6.75 14.37
N ALA A 887 -10.74 -7.68 15.07
CA ALA A 887 -10.13 -8.43 16.16
C ALA A 887 -9.22 -9.59 15.71
N GLN A 888 -9.11 -9.83 14.39
CA GLN A 888 -8.46 -11.02 13.81
C GLN A 888 -8.93 -12.34 14.46
N ALA A 889 -10.24 -12.45 14.69
CA ALA A 889 -10.83 -13.54 15.46
C ALA A 889 -11.26 -14.76 14.63
N GLN A 890 -10.96 -14.82 13.33
CA GLN A 890 -11.42 -15.87 12.41
C GLN A 890 -11.06 -17.30 12.87
N HIS A 891 -9.89 -17.49 13.49
CA HIS A 891 -9.49 -18.79 14.04
C HIS A 891 -10.31 -19.17 15.28
N LEU A 892 -10.69 -18.19 16.12
CA LEU A 892 -11.56 -18.42 17.28
C LEU A 892 -12.98 -18.75 16.86
N VAL A 893 -13.47 -18.12 15.78
CA VAL A 893 -14.78 -18.44 15.19
C VAL A 893 -14.81 -19.89 14.72
N LYS A 894 -13.75 -20.36 14.06
CA LYS A 894 -13.64 -21.78 13.71
C LYS A 894 -13.57 -22.67 14.94
N GLN A 895 -12.75 -22.34 15.94
CA GLN A 895 -12.67 -23.13 17.18
C GLN A 895 -14.03 -23.24 17.88
N LEU A 896 -14.83 -22.17 17.84
CA LEU A 896 -16.19 -22.18 18.36
C LEU A 896 -17.09 -23.12 17.56
N ALA A 897 -17.06 -23.04 16.22
CA ALA A 897 -17.82 -23.94 15.37
C ALA A 897 -17.43 -25.41 15.60
N ASP A 898 -16.13 -25.70 15.66
CA ASP A 898 -15.62 -27.05 15.94
C ASP A 898 -16.11 -27.54 17.31
N GLN A 899 -16.12 -26.69 18.34
CA GLN A 899 -16.63 -27.04 19.66
C GLN A 899 -18.15 -27.28 19.67
N LEU A 900 -18.92 -26.51 18.91
CA LEU A 900 -20.38 -26.70 18.78
C LEU A 900 -20.72 -27.98 18.01
N GLU A 901 -19.95 -28.30 16.97
CA GLU A 901 -20.08 -29.57 16.24
C GLU A 901 -19.69 -30.77 17.13
N LEU A 902 -18.66 -30.62 17.96
CA LEU A 902 -18.31 -31.61 18.99
C LEU A 902 -19.44 -31.81 20.00
N ASN A 903 -20.22 -30.77 20.30
CA ASN A 903 -21.42 -30.84 21.14
C ASN A 903 -22.64 -31.45 20.41
N GLY A 904 -22.50 -31.80 19.12
CA GLY A 904 -23.55 -32.42 18.33
C GLY A 904 -24.49 -31.44 17.61
N ALA A 905 -24.10 -30.17 17.49
CA ALA A 905 -24.83 -29.19 16.70
C ALA A 905 -24.40 -29.20 15.22
N GLU A 906 -25.35 -28.99 14.31
CA GLU A 906 -25.05 -28.65 12.91
C GLU A 906 -24.73 -27.15 12.82
N VAL A 907 -23.55 -26.79 12.32
CA VAL A 907 -23.10 -25.40 12.23
C VAL A 907 -23.02 -24.92 10.77
N LYS A 908 -23.66 -23.79 10.49
CA LYS A 908 -23.60 -23.10 9.20
C LYS A 908 -23.08 -21.68 9.37
N TYR A 909 -22.41 -21.14 8.36
CA TYR A 909 -21.98 -19.74 8.33
C TYR A 909 -22.85 -18.96 7.37
N ALA A 910 -23.54 -17.95 7.86
CA ALA A 910 -24.36 -17.06 7.05
C ALA A 910 -23.54 -15.84 6.63
N ILE A 911 -23.20 -15.76 5.35
CA ILE A 911 -22.34 -14.72 4.81
C ILE A 911 -23.17 -13.64 4.13
N HIS A 912 -23.03 -12.41 4.61
CA HIS A 912 -23.55 -11.24 3.92
C HIS A 912 -22.51 -10.74 2.90
N PRO A 913 -22.88 -10.44 1.65
CA PRO A 913 -21.94 -10.09 0.58
C PRO A 913 -21.15 -8.80 0.85
N VAL A 914 -21.67 -7.91 1.72
CA VAL A 914 -20.99 -6.67 2.15
C VAL A 914 -20.58 -6.67 3.62
N ALA A 915 -20.49 -7.84 4.27
CA ALA A 915 -19.88 -7.92 5.59
C ALA A 915 -18.36 -7.66 5.48
N GLY A 916 -17.90 -6.51 5.98
CA GLY A 916 -16.49 -6.11 6.02
C GLY A 916 -16.11 -4.98 5.04
N ARG A 917 -14.81 -4.68 4.92
CA ARG A 917 -14.27 -3.57 4.08
C ARG A 917 -14.34 -3.81 2.56
N MET A 918 -14.61 -5.04 2.11
CA MET A 918 -14.74 -5.39 0.69
C MET A 918 -15.70 -6.56 0.49
N PRO A 919 -16.34 -6.70 -0.68
CA PRO A 919 -17.19 -7.85 -0.96
C PRO A 919 -16.41 -9.18 -0.88
N GLY A 920 -17.00 -10.18 -0.22
CA GLY A 920 -16.37 -11.49 0.01
C GLY A 920 -15.28 -11.52 1.08
N HIS A 921 -15.11 -10.44 1.85
CA HIS A 921 -14.08 -10.36 2.91
C HIS A 921 -14.21 -11.47 3.95
N MET A 922 -15.43 -11.80 4.39
CA MET A 922 -15.65 -12.89 5.35
C MET A 922 -15.29 -14.26 4.77
N ASN A 923 -15.54 -14.51 3.47
CA ASN A 923 -15.18 -15.78 2.83
C ASN A 923 -13.66 -15.99 2.85
N VAL A 924 -12.88 -14.94 2.64
CA VAL A 924 -11.41 -15.01 2.66
C VAL A 924 -10.89 -15.29 4.07
N LEU A 925 -11.41 -14.60 5.08
CA LEU A 925 -10.97 -14.79 6.47
C LEU A 925 -11.36 -16.17 7.01
N LEU A 926 -12.55 -16.66 6.70
CA LEU A 926 -12.96 -18.01 7.08
C LEU A 926 -12.18 -19.08 6.30
N ALA A 927 -11.82 -18.83 5.04
CA ALA A 927 -10.92 -19.72 4.29
C ALA A 927 -9.49 -19.73 4.87
N GLU A 928 -8.97 -18.59 5.33
CA GLU A 928 -7.70 -18.50 6.07
C GLU A 928 -7.73 -19.30 7.38
N ALA A 929 -8.90 -19.36 8.03
CA ALA A 929 -9.10 -20.20 9.19
C ALA A 929 -9.30 -21.70 8.84
N ASP A 930 -9.25 -22.13 7.58
CA ASP A 930 -9.57 -23.49 7.12
C ASP A 930 -11.03 -23.89 7.38
N VAL A 931 -11.99 -22.98 7.23
CA VAL A 931 -13.43 -23.30 7.20
C VAL A 931 -13.79 -23.78 5.79
N SER A 932 -14.50 -24.92 5.72
CA SER A 932 -14.86 -25.51 4.43
C SER A 932 -15.96 -24.72 3.71
N TYR A 933 -15.80 -24.55 2.40
CA TYR A 933 -16.70 -23.73 1.57
C TYR A 933 -18.15 -24.22 1.53
N ASP A 934 -18.39 -25.52 1.72
CA ASP A 934 -19.74 -26.12 1.78
C ASP A 934 -20.53 -25.69 3.03
N LYS A 935 -19.86 -25.15 4.05
CA LYS A 935 -20.50 -24.59 5.25
C LYS A 935 -20.76 -23.09 5.14
N LEU A 936 -20.28 -22.43 4.08
CA LEU A 936 -20.50 -21.00 3.83
C LEU A 936 -21.74 -20.81 2.95
N TYR A 937 -22.79 -20.24 3.54
CA TYR A 937 -24.06 -20.01 2.86
C TYR A 937 -24.25 -18.51 2.60
N GLU A 938 -24.50 -18.17 1.35
CA GLU A 938 -24.87 -16.81 0.96
C GLU A 938 -26.24 -16.44 1.54
N MET A 939 -26.42 -15.15 1.86
CA MET A 939 -27.63 -14.58 2.44
C MET A 939 -28.93 -15.05 1.75
N GLU A 940 -28.97 -15.09 0.41
CA GLU A 940 -30.16 -15.50 -0.36
C GLU A 940 -30.60 -16.94 -0.09
N VAL A 941 -29.66 -17.81 0.31
CA VAL A 941 -29.90 -19.24 0.57
C VAL A 941 -30.26 -19.47 2.04
N VAL A 942 -29.58 -18.77 2.95
CA VAL A 942 -29.70 -19.01 4.40
C VAL A 942 -30.82 -18.21 5.07
N ASN A 943 -31.34 -17.15 4.44
CA ASN A 943 -32.30 -16.26 5.08
C ASN A 943 -33.60 -16.94 5.53
N ASP A 944 -34.10 -17.92 4.77
CA ASP A 944 -35.30 -18.69 5.13
C ASP A 944 -35.06 -19.66 6.31
N GLU A 945 -33.79 -19.95 6.63
CA GLU A 945 -33.43 -20.88 7.70
C GLU A 945 -33.43 -20.24 9.10
N PHE A 946 -33.28 -18.91 9.21
CA PHE A 946 -33.22 -18.22 10.51
C PHE A 946 -34.45 -18.47 11.39
N LYS A 947 -35.64 -18.71 10.83
CA LYS A 947 -36.87 -19.04 11.59
C LYS A 947 -36.83 -20.41 12.28
N ASN A 948 -36.02 -21.32 11.74
CA ASN A 948 -36.02 -22.74 12.08
C ASN A 948 -34.78 -23.17 12.86
N VAL A 949 -33.76 -22.31 12.95
CA VAL A 949 -32.53 -22.57 13.72
C VAL A 949 -32.77 -22.48 15.23
N ASP A 950 -32.05 -23.28 16.01
CA ASP A 950 -32.15 -23.26 17.47
C ASP A 950 -31.44 -22.03 18.07
N ALA A 951 -30.29 -21.65 17.54
CA ALA A 951 -29.56 -20.44 17.96
C ALA A 951 -28.76 -19.79 16.80
N VAL A 952 -28.63 -18.47 16.85
CA VAL A 952 -27.72 -17.70 15.98
C VAL A 952 -26.65 -17.06 16.84
N ILE A 953 -25.40 -17.06 16.37
CA ILE A 953 -24.35 -16.24 16.97
C ILE A 953 -23.87 -15.19 15.97
N VAL A 954 -23.91 -13.93 16.39
CA VAL A 954 -23.47 -12.76 15.65
C VAL A 954 -22.11 -12.34 16.17
N ILE A 955 -21.13 -12.16 15.29
CA ILE A 955 -19.75 -11.86 15.67
C ILE A 955 -19.29 -10.59 14.95
N GLY A 956 -19.43 -9.45 15.61
CA GLY A 956 -18.98 -8.16 15.08
C GLY A 956 -19.78 -7.69 13.85
N ALA A 957 -21.07 -8.02 13.76
CA ALA A 957 -21.95 -7.59 12.67
C ALA A 957 -23.10 -6.71 13.23
N ASN A 958 -23.37 -5.58 12.58
CA ASN A 958 -24.46 -4.67 12.94
C ASN A 958 -25.35 -4.35 11.73
N ASP A 959 -24.90 -3.51 10.79
CA ASP A 959 -25.75 -3.02 9.70
C ASP A 959 -26.33 -4.13 8.82
N VAL A 960 -25.53 -5.18 8.55
CA VAL A 960 -25.88 -6.30 7.66
C VAL A 960 -27.00 -7.20 8.19
N LEU A 961 -27.43 -6.99 9.43
CA LEU A 961 -28.52 -7.71 10.09
C LEU A 961 -29.53 -6.77 10.73
N ASN A 962 -29.42 -5.45 10.49
CA ASN A 962 -30.23 -4.44 11.14
C ASN A 962 -31.65 -4.39 10.53
N PRO A 963 -32.72 -4.75 11.28
CA PRO A 963 -34.10 -4.78 10.77
C PRO A 963 -34.61 -3.43 10.28
N ALA A 964 -34.02 -2.31 10.74
CA ALA A 964 -34.39 -0.98 10.27
C ALA A 964 -34.23 -0.81 8.75
N ALA A 965 -33.40 -1.64 8.10
CA ALA A 965 -33.30 -1.70 6.64
C ALA A 965 -34.64 -2.06 5.94
N ARG A 966 -35.56 -2.76 6.61
CA ARG A 966 -36.89 -3.08 6.06
C ARG A 966 -37.95 -2.03 6.39
N ASP A 967 -37.85 -1.45 7.58
CA ASP A 967 -38.98 -0.73 8.20
C ASP A 967 -38.77 0.79 8.29
N ALA A 968 -37.53 1.28 8.23
CA ALA A 968 -37.21 2.69 8.46
C ALA A 968 -36.88 3.43 7.14
N VAL A 969 -37.93 3.95 6.48
CA VAL A 969 -37.92 4.55 5.12
C VAL A 969 -36.90 5.67 4.91
N ASP A 970 -36.57 6.42 5.97
CA ASP A 970 -35.69 7.60 5.90
C ASP A 970 -34.24 7.30 6.33
N THR A 971 -33.85 6.03 6.42
CA THR A 971 -32.51 5.63 6.85
C THR A 971 -31.61 5.25 5.67
N PRO A 972 -30.26 5.46 5.76
CA PRO A 972 -29.32 5.08 4.71
C PRO A 972 -29.32 3.59 4.34
N ILE A 973 -29.83 2.72 5.21
CA ILE A 973 -29.94 1.28 5.00
C ILE A 973 -31.32 0.84 4.49
N TYR A 974 -32.26 1.76 4.29
CA TYR A 974 -33.59 1.40 3.81
C TYR A 974 -33.54 0.72 2.43
N GLY A 975 -34.12 -0.47 2.33
CA GLY A 975 -34.09 -1.30 1.13
C GLY A 975 -32.79 -2.10 0.94
N MET A 976 -31.84 -2.00 1.87
CA MET A 976 -30.65 -2.86 1.89
C MET A 976 -31.08 -4.30 2.22
N PRO A 977 -30.69 -5.31 1.43
CA PRO A 977 -30.82 -6.70 1.84
C PRO A 977 -30.04 -6.93 3.15
N ILE A 978 -30.62 -7.71 4.07
CA ILE A 978 -29.99 -8.05 5.35
C ILE A 978 -30.13 -9.54 5.63
N LEU A 979 -29.29 -10.05 6.53
CA LEU A 979 -29.50 -11.36 7.16
C LEU A 979 -30.67 -11.28 8.13
N ASN A 980 -31.64 -12.19 8.02
CA ASN A 980 -32.87 -12.19 8.83
C ASN A 980 -32.65 -12.73 10.26
N VAL A 981 -31.59 -12.26 10.94
CA VAL A 981 -31.23 -12.69 12.29
C VAL A 981 -32.34 -12.38 13.30
N ASP A 982 -33.10 -11.30 13.08
CA ASP A 982 -34.25 -10.90 13.89
C ASP A 982 -35.39 -11.92 13.91
N GLU A 983 -35.47 -12.81 12.91
CA GLU A 983 -36.47 -13.86 12.84
C GLU A 983 -36.08 -15.12 13.66
N ALA A 984 -34.86 -15.19 14.19
CA ALA A 984 -34.39 -16.33 14.97
C ALA A 984 -34.92 -16.37 16.40
N LYS A 985 -35.06 -17.59 16.96
CA LYS A 985 -35.60 -17.79 18.32
C LYS A 985 -34.64 -17.30 19.39
N GLU A 986 -33.38 -17.72 19.31
CA GLU A 986 -32.30 -17.34 20.20
C GLU A 986 -31.16 -16.71 19.40
N VAL A 987 -30.69 -15.54 19.82
CA VAL A 987 -29.60 -14.78 19.18
C VAL A 987 -28.58 -14.41 20.23
N VAL A 988 -27.34 -14.83 20.04
CA VAL A 988 -26.19 -14.44 20.85
C VAL A 988 -25.40 -13.39 20.07
N ILE A 989 -25.24 -12.20 20.62
CA ILE A 989 -24.58 -11.07 19.95
C ILE A 989 -23.26 -10.78 20.65
N CYS A 990 -22.16 -11.00 19.93
CA CYS A 990 -20.79 -10.68 20.33
C CYS A 990 -20.31 -9.47 19.53
N ASN A 991 -20.70 -8.28 19.96
CA ASN A 991 -20.32 -7.00 19.36
C ASN A 991 -19.56 -6.14 20.35
N PHE A 992 -18.78 -5.17 19.87
CA PHE A 992 -17.99 -4.31 20.72
C PHE A 992 -18.88 -3.47 21.67
N ASP A 993 -19.94 -2.87 21.13
CA ASP A 993 -20.92 -2.06 21.83
C ASP A 993 -22.33 -2.25 21.23
N LEU A 994 -23.30 -1.45 21.69
CA LEU A 994 -24.66 -1.37 21.14
C LEU A 994 -24.84 -0.19 20.18
N ASN A 995 -23.78 0.54 19.88
CA ASN A 995 -23.87 1.75 19.06
C ASN A 995 -24.26 1.38 17.62
N PRO A 996 -24.85 2.33 16.88
CA PRO A 996 -25.08 2.17 15.45
C PRO A 996 -23.84 1.69 14.70
N GLY A 997 -24.06 0.86 13.69
CA GLY A 997 -22.99 0.43 12.79
C GLY A 997 -22.49 1.58 11.90
N TYR A 998 -21.76 1.22 10.85
CA TYR A 998 -21.21 2.17 9.87
C TYR A 998 -22.29 3.07 9.24
N ALA A 999 -23.52 2.58 9.14
CA ALA A 999 -24.61 3.36 8.57
C ALA A 999 -25.22 4.41 9.51
N GLY A 1000 -24.82 4.44 10.79
CA GLY A 1000 -25.33 5.39 11.77
C GLY A 1000 -26.81 5.20 12.11
N VAL A 1001 -27.35 3.99 11.94
CA VAL A 1001 -28.74 3.63 12.24
C VAL A 1001 -28.78 2.68 13.44
N ASP A 1002 -29.57 3.02 14.46
CA ASP A 1002 -29.82 2.15 15.62
C ASP A 1002 -30.35 0.79 15.16
N ASN A 1003 -29.99 -0.27 15.88
CA ASN A 1003 -30.37 -1.63 15.53
C ASN A 1003 -31.49 -2.14 16.44
N PRO A 1004 -32.77 -2.19 15.96
CA PRO A 1004 -33.90 -2.64 16.78
C PRO A 1004 -33.75 -4.05 17.34
N LEU A 1005 -32.85 -4.87 16.78
CA LEU A 1005 -32.56 -6.21 17.30
C LEU A 1005 -32.01 -6.16 18.73
N TYR A 1006 -31.27 -5.11 19.09
CA TYR A 1006 -30.66 -4.98 20.42
C TYR A 1006 -31.69 -4.71 21.52
N ASP A 1007 -32.84 -4.13 21.18
CA ASP A 1007 -33.93 -3.84 22.11
C ASP A 1007 -34.88 -5.02 22.34
N ARG A 1008 -34.68 -6.14 21.61
CA ARG A 1008 -35.53 -7.32 21.72
C ARG A 1008 -35.31 -8.02 23.06
N LYS A 1009 -36.31 -7.94 23.93
CA LYS A 1009 -36.26 -8.47 25.31
C LYS A 1009 -36.31 -9.99 25.45
N GLU A 1010 -36.76 -10.71 24.43
CA GLU A 1010 -36.92 -12.17 24.45
C GLU A 1010 -36.01 -12.85 23.43
N GLY A 1011 -35.18 -13.79 23.89
CA GLY A 1011 -34.33 -14.61 23.03
C GLY A 1011 -33.11 -13.88 22.45
N VAL A 1012 -32.70 -12.74 23.01
CA VAL A 1012 -31.45 -12.06 22.63
C VAL A 1012 -30.52 -11.99 23.83
N HIS A 1013 -29.29 -12.44 23.65
CA HIS A 1013 -28.24 -12.50 24.66
C HIS A 1013 -27.04 -11.72 24.17
N ILE A 1014 -26.70 -10.62 24.84
CA ILE A 1014 -25.66 -9.72 24.37
C ILE A 1014 -24.40 -9.89 25.24
N LYS A 1015 -23.26 -10.09 24.59
CA LYS A 1015 -21.92 -10.04 25.17
C LYS A 1015 -21.16 -8.90 24.48
N LEU A 1016 -20.93 -7.83 25.22
CA LEU A 1016 -20.19 -6.67 24.73
C LEU A 1016 -18.68 -6.84 24.93
N GLY A 1017 -17.88 -6.21 24.08
CA GLY A 1017 -16.42 -6.24 24.11
C GLY A 1017 -15.79 -6.72 22.82
N ASP A 1018 -14.45 -6.72 22.77
CA ASP A 1018 -13.71 -7.16 21.59
C ASP A 1018 -14.10 -8.60 21.19
N ALA A 1019 -14.25 -8.84 19.88
CA ALA A 1019 -14.74 -10.11 19.38
C ALA A 1019 -13.81 -11.27 19.77
N LYS A 1020 -12.50 -11.04 19.93
CA LYS A 1020 -11.54 -12.05 20.39
C LYS A 1020 -11.79 -12.43 21.84
N GLU A 1021 -12.01 -11.44 22.71
CA GLU A 1021 -12.22 -11.65 24.15
C GLU A 1021 -13.56 -12.34 24.43
N THR A 1022 -14.63 -11.85 23.81
CA THR A 1022 -15.98 -12.40 23.96
C THR A 1022 -16.06 -13.85 23.48
N LEU A 1023 -15.40 -14.18 22.36
CA LEU A 1023 -15.30 -15.55 21.86
C LEU A 1023 -14.45 -16.46 22.75
N GLN A 1024 -13.32 -15.98 23.27
CA GLN A 1024 -12.49 -16.75 24.21
C GLN A 1024 -13.25 -17.08 25.49
N GLN A 1025 -14.01 -16.11 26.03
CA GLN A 1025 -14.85 -16.34 27.19
C GLN A 1025 -15.95 -17.37 26.89
N LEU A 1026 -16.63 -17.24 25.76
CA LEU A 1026 -17.69 -18.14 25.34
C LEU A 1026 -17.17 -19.57 25.14
N LEU A 1027 -16.02 -19.74 24.51
CA LEU A 1027 -15.33 -21.03 24.35
C LEU A 1027 -15.01 -21.67 25.69
N LYS A 1028 -14.47 -20.90 26.64
CA LYS A 1028 -14.16 -21.37 27.99
C LYS A 1028 -15.43 -21.77 28.76
N GLU A 1029 -16.51 -21.00 28.63
CA GLU A 1029 -17.81 -21.33 29.21
C GLU A 1029 -18.37 -22.64 28.62
N LEU A 1030 -18.33 -22.82 27.29
CA LEU A 1030 -18.79 -24.04 26.61
C LEU A 1030 -17.98 -25.28 26.98
N GLN A 1031 -16.66 -25.16 27.14
CA GLN A 1031 -15.78 -26.24 27.57
C GLN A 1031 -16.06 -26.65 29.03
N ASN A 1032 -16.32 -25.67 29.91
CA ASN A 1032 -16.63 -25.93 31.32
C ASN A 1032 -17.98 -26.65 31.52
N ILE A 1033 -18.95 -26.44 30.63
CA ILE A 1033 -20.25 -27.12 30.64
C ILE A 1033 -20.11 -28.63 30.35
N GLN A 1034 -19.06 -29.06 29.64
CA GLN A 1034 -18.81 -30.49 29.37
C GLN A 1034 -18.11 -31.23 30.52
N THR A 1035 -17.41 -30.52 31.40
CA THR A 1035 -16.69 -31.11 32.56
C THR A 1035 -17.56 -31.34 33.79
N ASN A 1036 -18.81 -30.86 33.78
CA ASN A 1036 -19.84 -31.08 34.81
C ASN A 1036 -20.96 -31.94 34.25
#